data_AF-A0A538GAC8-F1
#
_entry.id   AF-A0A538GAC8-F1
#
_cell.length_a   1.000
_cell.length_b   1.000
_cell.length_c   1.000
_cell.angle_alpha   90.00
_cell.angle_beta   90.00
_cell.angle_gamma   90.00
#
_symmetry.space_group_name_H-M   'P 1'
#
loop_
_entity.id
_entity.type
_entity.pdbx_description
1 polymer ?
#
loop_
_entity_poly.entity_id
_entity_poly.type
_entity_poly.pdbx_seq_one_letter_code
_entity_poly.pdbx_strand_id
1 'polypeptide(L)'
;MASTNGKATRSEDKVRVAIIGVGNCASSFVQGVEYYKDAKADEFVPGLMHVDLGGYHIHDIEFTAAFDVVEGKVGKDLGEAIWAYPNNTIKFSEVPKTGITVSRGMTHDGLGKYLSEKVTKAKGSTVDVTEILKETGTDVVVNYLPVGSEEATKWYTEQILNAGCAMVNCMPVFIGREKYWSDRFKKAGVPIIGDDIKSQVGATITHRVLMGIFRDRGVKVDRTFQLNFGGNSDFLNMLERERLESKKISKTYSIQSTVPYEIEDKNIHVGPSDHVPWLEDRKWAYIRLEGTSFGDVPLNAELKIEVWDSPNSAGVVIDAVRLTKLALNNGITGTLEGPSAYLMKSPPVQYTDDEGRELVEDFIAQNARGAKKAPTGGLTHQSLCPRGAHRHVKPPYTRRVVGLRVCLVTPFAWSRPHDVNEHVDGLARGLRALGHEVTVLAPSTRAADLVAGRRALLDGAEAPLDGADQKGRADLRGAAAKPGVAGATGGHAARRSGEPDVIALGPALPVSRRSRIGVPVGVRANLALALQRGLFDIVHGFEPGLPSLSYLALRDSHALGVATFLSAERLGYPPGKPQRERLLSRLDALLATSPEAAAAAALRLPGDYRIIFPGVDAELFRPEGKLKRIVLEWRPTERQLARSVLREVRHLPDWEVVLLRTKPLSGRPTIPRALSGRVSVRTARDGAARADLLNETAIFVPALEGLDRVALEAAAAGAAIAAPPGLRMQPELAGAATARLAEDDELREREGRENRKRAERQTFAQLAREHDALYGKLAKRRRARGEQDSLSSREWIVCDLHMHTSWSHDCAIEVPDLLTHAETEGLGAIAITDHNVFGGALEALAATTSLTVIPGEEVKTADQGEVIGLFLSEEIQRGLPFADTLSAIHGQGGIVYLPHPFDRMHSIPDAATLRRHLDEIDVFEVYNARLLFEAYNEEALRFARKYNLTMGAGSDAHVLQGVGTGALRMREFHDRDEFLASLRSAQVLRRPKSLLYLQSLKWAAQAKERVR
;
A
#
# COMPACT_ATOMS: atom_id res chain seq x y z
N MET A 1 -29.91 48.43 16.80
CA MET A 1 -30.17 48.24 15.37
C MET A 1 -29.62 46.88 14.98
N ALA A 2 -30.46 45.97 14.50
CA ALA A 2 -30.07 44.59 14.21
C ALA A 2 -29.22 44.53 12.93
N SER A 3 -28.01 43.96 13.00
CA SER A 3 -27.14 43.84 11.83
C SER A 3 -27.72 42.81 10.86
N THR A 4 -28.01 43.26 9.65
CA THR A 4 -28.27 42.41 8.49
C THR A 4 -26.94 41.82 8.05
N ASN A 5 -26.48 40.76 8.72
CA ASN A 5 -25.27 40.03 8.34
C ASN A 5 -25.51 39.32 6.99
N GLY A 6 -25.22 40.03 5.90
CA GLY A 6 -24.78 39.55 4.59
C GLY A 6 -25.41 38.27 4.04
N LYS A 7 -26.67 38.33 3.58
CA LYS A 7 -27.17 37.42 2.54
C LYS A 7 -26.82 37.96 1.15
N ALA A 8 -25.54 38.17 0.87
CA ALA A 8 -25.12 38.50 -0.49
C ALA A 8 -25.37 37.28 -1.39
N THR A 9 -25.88 37.50 -2.61
CA THR A 9 -25.95 36.47 -3.66
C THR A 9 -24.51 36.08 -4.04
N ARG A 10 -24.03 34.95 -3.53
CA ARG A 10 -22.67 34.43 -3.77
C ARG A 10 -22.63 33.65 -5.08
N SER A 11 -21.49 33.71 -5.79
CA SER A 11 -21.27 32.87 -6.96
C SER A 11 -21.17 31.40 -6.53
N GLU A 12 -21.95 30.53 -7.17
CA GLU A 12 -21.85 29.07 -7.00
C GLU A 12 -20.66 28.49 -7.77
N ASP A 13 -20.14 29.20 -8.78
CA ASP A 13 -19.16 28.70 -9.74
C ASP A 13 -17.72 29.12 -9.46
N LYS A 14 -17.50 30.16 -8.64
CA LYS A 14 -16.17 30.74 -8.39
C LYS A 14 -15.82 30.79 -6.91
N VAL A 15 -14.53 30.68 -6.63
CA VAL A 15 -13.91 30.84 -5.31
C VAL A 15 -13.27 32.23 -5.28
N ARG A 16 -14.00 33.24 -4.79
CA ARG A 16 -13.54 34.64 -4.79
C ARG A 16 -12.64 34.91 -3.58
N VAL A 17 -11.35 35.12 -3.81
CA VAL A 17 -10.31 35.15 -2.76
C VAL A 17 -9.70 36.53 -2.58
N ALA A 18 -9.65 37.01 -1.33
CA ALA A 18 -8.82 38.15 -0.96
C ALA A 18 -7.57 37.74 -0.18
N ILE A 19 -6.47 38.48 -0.34
CA ILE A 19 -5.19 38.21 0.31
C ILE A 19 -4.83 39.34 1.28
N ILE A 20 -4.49 38.99 2.52
CA ILE A 20 -3.88 39.92 3.48
C ILE A 20 -2.40 39.58 3.63
N GLY A 21 -1.53 40.52 3.26
CA GLY A 21 -0.07 40.34 3.24
C GLY A 21 0.41 39.73 1.93
N VAL A 22 0.93 40.55 1.01
CA VAL A 22 1.38 40.12 -0.31
C VAL A 22 2.85 39.67 -0.26
N GLY A 23 3.15 38.71 0.62
CA GLY A 23 4.50 38.16 0.86
C GLY A 23 4.92 37.05 -0.12
N ASN A 24 6.00 36.31 0.19
CA ASN A 24 6.43 35.15 -0.60
C ASN A 24 5.36 34.05 -0.73
N CYS A 25 4.60 33.79 0.35
CA CYS A 25 3.48 32.84 0.32
C CYS A 25 2.39 33.27 -0.66
N ALA A 26 2.01 34.56 -0.63
CA ALA A 26 1.07 35.13 -1.60
C ALA A 26 1.61 35.04 -3.03
N SER A 27 2.89 35.32 -3.24
CA SER A 27 3.54 35.18 -4.56
C SER A 27 3.46 33.75 -5.07
N SER A 28 3.77 32.77 -4.24
CA SER A 28 3.69 31.35 -4.62
C SER A 28 2.25 30.88 -4.87
N PHE A 29 1.29 31.39 -4.10
CA PHE A 29 -0.14 31.08 -4.27
C PHE A 29 -0.68 31.63 -5.59
N VAL A 30 -0.42 32.90 -5.91
CA VAL A 30 -0.86 33.52 -7.16
C VAL A 30 -0.17 32.87 -8.37
N GLN A 31 1.13 32.59 -8.28
CA GLN A 31 1.85 31.85 -9.32
C GLN A 31 1.28 30.44 -9.50
N GLY A 32 0.95 29.75 -8.41
CA GLY A 32 0.40 28.38 -8.43
C GLY A 32 -0.96 28.30 -9.10
N VAL A 33 -1.86 29.25 -8.81
CA VAL A 33 -3.17 29.34 -9.48
C VAL A 33 -2.98 29.57 -10.98
N GLU A 34 -2.11 30.50 -11.38
CA GLU A 34 -1.86 30.79 -12.80
C GLU A 34 -1.20 29.62 -13.53
N TYR A 35 -0.23 28.94 -12.88
CA TYR A 35 0.53 27.84 -13.47
C TYR A 35 -0.33 26.60 -13.75
N TYR A 36 -1.27 26.29 -12.85
CA TYR A 36 -2.09 25.08 -12.91
C TYR A 36 -3.55 25.33 -13.34
N LYS A 37 -3.90 26.54 -13.80
CA LYS A 37 -5.28 26.86 -14.20
C LYS A 37 -5.80 25.94 -15.32
N ASP A 38 -4.92 25.49 -16.21
CA ASP A 38 -5.26 24.65 -17.37
C ASP A 38 -4.93 23.15 -17.14
N ALA A 39 -4.61 22.77 -15.90
CA ALA A 39 -4.39 21.36 -15.54
C ALA A 39 -5.66 20.54 -15.83
N LYS A 40 -5.50 19.26 -16.18
CA LYS A 40 -6.69 18.39 -16.37
C LYS A 40 -7.23 17.95 -15.01
N ALA A 41 -8.55 17.80 -14.89
CA ALA A 41 -9.19 17.44 -13.61
C ALA A 41 -8.66 16.12 -12.99
N ASP A 42 -8.22 15.17 -13.82
CA ASP A 42 -7.64 13.89 -13.44
C ASP A 42 -6.09 13.88 -13.42
N GLU A 43 -5.46 15.02 -13.69
CA GLU A 43 -4.00 15.16 -13.69
C GLU A 43 -3.45 15.16 -12.26
N PHE A 44 -2.37 14.42 -12.04
CA PHE A 44 -1.62 14.52 -10.79
C PHE A 44 -0.79 15.81 -10.78
N VAL A 45 -1.18 16.77 -9.93
CA VAL A 45 -0.39 17.99 -9.66
C VAL A 45 0.37 17.84 -8.34
N PRO A 46 1.72 17.88 -8.35
CA PRO A 46 2.50 17.77 -7.13
C PRO A 46 2.11 18.83 -6.11
N GLY A 47 1.64 18.35 -4.96
CA GLY A 47 1.37 19.22 -3.82
C GLY A 47 -0.04 19.76 -3.68
N LEU A 48 -0.97 19.29 -4.52
CA LEU A 48 -2.41 19.43 -4.34
C LEU A 48 -3.03 18.08 -3.98
N MET A 49 -4.11 18.09 -3.20
CA MET A 49 -4.93 16.88 -3.02
C MET A 49 -5.65 16.51 -4.31
N HIS A 50 -6.34 17.49 -4.90
CA HIS A 50 -7.15 17.33 -6.11
C HIS A 50 -7.03 18.55 -7.01
N VAL A 51 -6.99 18.33 -8.33
CA VAL A 51 -7.08 19.42 -9.32
C VAL A 51 -8.51 19.98 -9.33
N ASP A 52 -9.51 19.11 -9.39
CA ASP A 52 -10.91 19.44 -9.11
C ASP A 52 -11.30 18.98 -7.70
N LEU A 53 -11.47 19.94 -6.78
CA LEU A 53 -11.83 19.68 -5.39
C LEU A 53 -13.32 19.94 -5.17
N GLY A 54 -14.10 18.85 -5.13
CA GLY A 54 -15.54 18.92 -4.84
C GLY A 54 -16.35 19.71 -5.89
N GLY A 55 -15.86 19.81 -7.12
CA GLY A 55 -16.44 20.61 -8.21
C GLY A 55 -15.84 22.01 -8.35
N TYR A 56 -14.71 22.29 -7.68
CA TYR A 56 -13.93 23.52 -7.84
C TYR A 56 -12.56 23.20 -8.42
N HIS A 57 -12.36 23.58 -9.68
CA HIS A 57 -11.07 23.53 -10.33
C HIS A 57 -10.15 24.65 -9.80
N ILE A 58 -8.84 24.53 -10.04
CA ILE A 58 -7.87 25.57 -9.70
C ILE A 58 -8.21 26.91 -10.40
N HIS A 59 -8.70 26.85 -11.65
CA HIS A 59 -9.13 28.03 -12.42
C HIS A 59 -10.41 28.70 -11.89
N ASP A 60 -11.09 28.08 -10.93
CA ASP A 60 -12.24 28.70 -10.27
C ASP A 60 -11.84 29.65 -9.15
N ILE A 61 -10.56 29.66 -8.77
CA ILE A 61 -10.00 30.65 -7.85
C ILE A 61 -9.83 31.98 -8.60
N GLU A 62 -10.57 32.99 -8.14
CA GLU A 62 -10.53 34.36 -8.66
C GLU A 62 -10.06 35.29 -7.54
N PHE A 63 -8.96 36.00 -7.74
CA PHE A 63 -8.53 37.01 -6.78
C PHE A 63 -9.43 38.24 -6.88
N THR A 64 -9.86 38.79 -5.75
CA THR A 64 -10.81 39.93 -5.71
C THR A 64 -10.25 41.17 -5.03
N ALA A 65 -9.40 40.99 -4.01
CA ALA A 65 -8.78 42.08 -3.28
C ALA A 65 -7.42 41.65 -2.70
N ALA A 66 -6.53 42.61 -2.47
CA ALA A 66 -5.27 42.38 -1.80
C ALA A 66 -4.92 43.56 -0.88
N PHE A 67 -4.35 43.28 0.29
CA PHE A 67 -3.99 44.28 1.28
C PHE A 67 -2.53 44.13 1.70
N ASP A 68 -1.79 45.25 1.73
CA ASP A 68 -0.42 45.28 2.23
C ASP A 68 -0.13 46.62 2.94
N VAL A 69 1.05 46.75 3.53
CA VAL A 69 1.50 47.91 4.30
C VAL A 69 2.83 48.47 3.80
N VAL A 70 3.47 47.83 2.82
CA VAL A 70 4.76 48.23 2.26
C VAL A 70 4.57 49.19 1.08
N GLU A 71 5.29 50.31 1.09
CA GLU A 71 5.20 51.36 0.05
C GLU A 71 5.46 50.83 -1.36
N GLY A 72 6.36 49.86 -1.50
CA GLY A 72 6.67 49.21 -2.78
C GLY A 72 5.59 48.26 -3.31
N LYS A 73 4.54 47.96 -2.54
CA LYS A 73 3.44 47.03 -2.88
C LYS A 73 2.10 47.74 -2.99
N VAL A 74 1.78 48.60 -2.03
CA VAL A 74 0.52 49.36 -1.99
C VAL A 74 0.41 50.24 -3.24
N GLY A 75 -0.76 50.19 -3.90
CA GLY A 75 -1.04 50.92 -5.15
C GLY A 75 -0.59 50.22 -6.43
N LYS A 76 0.10 49.08 -6.35
CA LYS A 76 0.46 48.27 -7.54
C LYS A 76 -0.61 47.22 -7.85
N ASP A 77 -0.61 46.73 -9.08
CA ASP A 77 -1.35 45.54 -9.47
C ASP A 77 -0.83 44.32 -8.68
N LEU A 78 -1.70 43.40 -8.27
CA LEU A 78 -1.31 42.20 -7.53
C LEU A 78 -0.25 41.38 -8.29
N GLY A 79 -0.39 41.24 -9.61
CA GLY A 79 0.58 40.53 -10.46
C GLY A 79 1.95 41.20 -10.51
N GLU A 80 2.05 42.49 -10.22
CA GLU A 80 3.31 43.23 -10.06
C GLU A 80 3.81 43.19 -8.60
N ALA A 81 2.91 43.30 -7.62
CA ALA A 81 3.23 43.37 -6.20
C ALA A 81 3.81 42.07 -5.63
N ILE A 82 3.44 40.91 -6.20
CA ILE A 82 4.01 39.61 -5.80
C ILE A 82 5.52 39.50 -6.06
N TRP A 83 6.07 40.36 -6.92
CA TRP A 83 7.51 40.44 -7.21
C TRP A 83 8.22 41.57 -6.46
N ALA A 84 7.46 42.46 -5.80
CA ALA A 84 8.03 43.60 -5.12
C ALA A 84 8.78 43.17 -3.85
N TYR A 85 9.96 43.75 -3.64
CA TYR A 85 10.76 43.57 -2.44
C TYR A 85 9.91 43.75 -1.16
N PRO A 86 10.08 42.92 -0.11
CA PRO A 86 11.15 41.95 0.11
C PRO A 86 10.87 40.54 -0.43
N ASN A 87 9.91 40.37 -1.33
CA ASN A 87 9.63 39.05 -1.90
C ASN A 87 10.85 38.55 -2.70
N ASN A 88 11.21 37.29 -2.48
CA ASN A 88 12.37 36.60 -3.05
C ASN A 88 12.13 35.09 -3.22
N THR A 89 10.88 34.68 -3.41
CA THR A 89 10.57 33.29 -3.74
C THR A 89 10.90 32.95 -5.19
N ILE A 90 11.03 31.66 -5.47
CA ILE A 90 11.32 31.16 -6.82
C ILE A 90 10.20 31.55 -7.79
N LYS A 91 10.61 32.01 -8.97
CA LYS A 91 9.71 32.26 -10.09
C LYS A 91 9.51 30.98 -10.88
N PHE A 92 8.31 30.43 -10.86
CA PHE A 92 7.94 29.26 -11.65
C PHE A 92 6.77 29.52 -12.61
N SER A 93 6.11 30.67 -12.51
CA SER A 93 5.09 31.12 -13.45
C SER A 93 5.19 32.62 -13.72
N GLU A 94 4.86 33.02 -14.95
CA GLU A 94 4.61 34.42 -15.30
C GLU A 94 3.16 34.76 -14.96
N VAL A 95 2.94 35.78 -14.14
CA VAL A 95 1.59 36.19 -13.72
C VAL A 95 1.21 37.45 -14.51
N PRO A 96 0.13 37.42 -15.32
CA PRO A 96 -0.34 38.61 -16.04
C PRO A 96 -0.90 39.65 -15.07
N LYS A 97 -1.14 40.88 -15.56
CA LYS A 97 -1.85 41.90 -14.78
C LYS A 97 -3.21 41.39 -14.36
N THR A 98 -3.50 41.45 -13.06
CA THR A 98 -4.74 40.90 -12.50
C THR A 98 -5.89 41.92 -12.51
N GLY A 99 -5.57 43.21 -12.64
CA GLY A 99 -6.51 44.32 -12.48
C GLY A 99 -6.80 44.67 -11.01
N ILE A 100 -6.17 43.98 -10.05
CA ILE A 100 -6.43 44.13 -8.62
C ILE A 100 -5.36 45.03 -8.02
N THR A 101 -5.75 46.23 -7.60
CA THR A 101 -4.81 47.15 -6.94
C THR A 101 -4.66 46.77 -5.46
N VAL A 102 -3.41 46.58 -5.01
CA VAL A 102 -3.10 46.29 -3.60
C VAL A 102 -3.43 47.50 -2.74
N SER A 103 -4.40 47.33 -1.84
CA SER A 103 -4.91 48.39 -0.98
C SER A 103 -4.08 48.54 0.31
N ARG A 104 -4.13 49.75 0.89
CA ARG A 104 -3.43 50.08 2.14
C ARG A 104 -4.15 49.44 3.33
N GLY A 105 -3.66 48.29 3.80
CA GLY A 105 -4.24 47.57 4.93
C GLY A 105 -3.92 48.17 6.31
N MET A 106 -4.43 47.57 7.40
CA MET A 106 -4.02 47.95 8.75
C MET A 106 -2.62 47.44 9.08
N THR A 107 -1.82 48.26 9.77
CA THR A 107 -0.44 47.89 10.16
C THR A 107 -0.38 47.16 11.49
N HIS A 108 -0.94 47.72 12.57
CA HIS A 108 -0.79 47.21 13.95
C HIS A 108 0.64 46.70 14.23
N ASP A 109 0.77 45.52 14.82
CA ASP A 109 2.00 44.78 15.11
C ASP A 109 2.54 43.98 13.91
N GLY A 110 2.02 44.24 12.70
CA GLY A 110 2.36 43.57 11.45
C GLY A 110 3.78 43.83 10.91
N LEU A 111 4.47 44.85 11.42
CA LEU A 111 5.87 45.16 11.06
C LEU A 111 6.76 45.04 12.30
N GLY A 112 7.45 43.90 12.43
CA GLY A 112 8.44 43.68 13.48
C GLY A 112 9.70 44.53 13.29
N LYS A 113 10.57 44.56 14.31
CA LYS A 113 11.75 45.42 14.37
C LYS A 113 12.64 45.25 13.15
N TYR A 114 13.10 44.03 12.90
CA TYR A 114 14.04 43.74 11.81
C TYR A 114 13.43 43.91 10.41
N LEU A 115 12.13 43.65 10.26
CA LEU A 115 11.45 43.86 8.98
C LEU A 115 11.31 45.36 8.69
N SER A 116 10.99 46.17 9.70
CA SER A 116 10.86 47.63 9.57
C SER A 116 12.15 48.33 9.13
N GLU A 117 13.31 47.73 9.42
CA GLU A 117 14.62 48.21 8.94
C GLU A 117 14.85 47.92 7.46
N LYS A 118 14.11 46.96 6.87
CA LYS A 118 14.25 46.55 5.47
C LYS A 118 13.21 47.16 4.55
N VAL A 119 12.03 47.51 5.06
CA VAL A 119 10.91 48.00 4.23
C VAL A 119 10.35 49.31 4.75
N THR A 120 9.91 50.17 3.84
CA THR A 120 9.23 51.43 4.19
C THR A 120 7.72 51.22 4.25
N LYS A 121 7.10 51.65 5.36
CA LYS A 121 5.65 51.64 5.54
C LYS A 121 4.99 52.63 4.57
N ALA A 122 3.97 52.16 3.85
CA ALA A 122 3.18 52.97 2.93
C ALA A 122 2.45 54.11 3.65
N LYS A 123 2.46 55.30 3.03
CA LYS A 123 1.75 56.50 3.50
C LYS A 123 0.24 56.34 3.35
N GLY A 124 -0.52 57.18 4.05
CA GLY A 124 -1.99 57.18 4.02
C GLY A 124 -2.65 56.38 5.15
N SER A 125 -3.97 56.56 5.29
CA SER A 125 -4.80 55.83 6.24
C SER A 125 -5.10 54.42 5.75
N THR A 126 -5.46 53.54 6.69
CA THR A 126 -6.02 52.23 6.38
C THR A 126 -7.33 52.39 5.61
N VAL A 127 -7.53 51.59 4.56
CA VAL A 127 -8.81 51.55 3.82
C VAL A 127 -9.91 50.87 4.64
N ASP A 128 -11.18 51.07 4.28
CA ASP A 128 -12.27 50.27 4.82
C ASP A 128 -12.22 48.85 4.23
N VAL A 129 -11.55 47.95 4.96
CA VAL A 129 -11.40 46.55 4.55
C VAL A 129 -12.75 45.85 4.47
N THR A 130 -13.69 46.19 5.36
CA THR A 130 -15.02 45.56 5.38
C THR A 130 -15.82 45.94 4.14
N GLU A 131 -15.79 47.22 3.75
CA GLU A 131 -16.47 47.74 2.57
C GLU A 131 -15.89 47.12 1.29
N ILE A 132 -14.57 47.12 1.12
CA ILE A 132 -13.92 46.52 -0.06
C ILE A 132 -14.26 45.04 -0.21
N LEU A 133 -14.24 44.26 0.88
CA LEU A 133 -14.58 42.83 0.83
C LEU A 133 -16.04 42.60 0.40
N LYS A 134 -16.97 43.48 0.83
CA LYS A 134 -18.38 43.44 0.43
C LYS A 134 -18.58 43.84 -1.03
N GLU A 135 -17.98 44.95 -1.46
CA GLU A 135 -18.09 45.48 -2.82
C GLU A 135 -17.53 44.52 -3.86
N THR A 136 -16.42 43.88 -3.53
CA THR A 136 -15.78 42.88 -4.41
C THR A 136 -16.45 41.52 -4.35
N GLY A 137 -17.45 41.32 -3.47
CA GLY A 137 -18.14 40.05 -3.29
C GLY A 137 -17.20 38.91 -2.92
N THR A 138 -16.25 39.16 -2.02
CA THR A 138 -15.25 38.17 -1.61
C THR A 138 -15.89 37.01 -0.83
N ASP A 139 -15.45 35.78 -1.08
CA ASP A 139 -15.91 34.59 -0.37
C ASP A 139 -14.96 34.20 0.78
N VAL A 140 -13.66 34.12 0.48
CA VAL A 140 -12.63 33.58 1.38
C VAL A 140 -11.47 34.56 1.48
N VAL A 141 -11.02 34.85 2.69
CA VAL A 141 -9.86 35.70 2.95
C VAL A 141 -8.70 34.87 3.47
N VAL A 142 -7.54 34.96 2.81
CA VAL A 142 -6.30 34.29 3.21
C VAL A 142 -5.41 35.25 4.00
N ASN A 143 -5.04 34.85 5.21
CA ASN A 143 -4.17 35.65 6.09
C ASN A 143 -2.71 35.17 6.03
N TYR A 144 -1.84 35.99 5.43
CA TYR A 144 -0.38 35.80 5.34
C TYR A 144 0.42 36.92 6.04
N LEU A 145 -0.14 37.52 7.10
CA LEU A 145 0.59 38.53 7.89
C LEU A 145 1.91 37.96 8.45
N PRO A 146 2.91 38.79 8.81
CA PRO A 146 4.13 38.26 9.42
C PRO A 146 3.88 37.54 10.76
N VAL A 147 4.76 36.63 11.16
CA VAL A 147 4.70 35.96 12.48
C VAL A 147 4.71 37.00 13.62
N GLY A 148 3.96 36.73 14.69
CA GLY A 148 3.83 37.65 15.83
C GLY A 148 2.90 38.84 15.59
N SER A 149 2.13 38.85 14.51
CA SER A 149 1.14 39.91 14.22
C SER A 149 -0.22 39.54 14.82
N GLU A 150 -0.31 39.50 16.14
CA GLU A 150 -1.48 39.06 16.89
C GLU A 150 -2.61 40.11 16.86
N GLU A 151 -2.31 41.37 17.15
CA GLU A 151 -3.29 42.47 17.09
C GLU A 151 -3.82 42.63 15.67
N ALA A 152 -2.93 42.64 14.68
CA ALA A 152 -3.31 42.73 13.28
C ALA A 152 -4.23 41.56 12.88
N THR A 153 -3.85 40.32 13.18
CA THR A 153 -4.65 39.14 12.81
C THR A 153 -6.04 39.17 13.45
N LYS A 154 -6.15 39.49 14.74
CA LYS A 154 -7.44 39.61 15.42
C LYS A 154 -8.28 40.76 14.84
N TRP A 155 -7.65 41.90 14.56
CA TRP A 155 -8.34 43.05 13.94
C TRP A 155 -8.88 42.72 12.54
N TYR A 156 -8.08 42.08 11.69
CA TYR A 156 -8.54 41.63 10.36
C TYR A 156 -9.63 40.56 10.47
N THR A 157 -9.53 39.65 11.44
CA THR A 157 -10.57 38.64 11.70
C THR A 157 -11.92 39.32 11.99
N GLU A 158 -11.93 40.41 12.76
CA GLU A 158 -13.14 41.21 12.98
C GLU A 158 -13.68 41.83 11.68
N GLN A 159 -12.81 42.38 10.83
CA GLN A 159 -13.25 42.94 9.53
C GLN A 159 -13.82 41.88 8.59
N ILE A 160 -13.19 40.70 8.55
CA ILE A 160 -13.64 39.54 7.75
C ILE A 160 -15.02 39.07 8.20
N LEU A 161 -15.25 38.97 9.52
CA LEU A 161 -16.55 38.62 10.09
C LEU A 161 -17.61 39.67 9.78
N ASN A 162 -17.27 40.96 9.85
CA ASN A 162 -18.18 42.07 9.51
C ASN A 162 -18.54 42.09 8.01
N ALA A 163 -17.65 41.59 7.16
CA ALA A 163 -17.88 41.39 5.73
C ALA A 163 -18.69 40.13 5.41
N GLY A 164 -18.84 39.19 6.36
CA GLY A 164 -19.49 37.90 6.11
C GLY A 164 -18.66 37.00 5.19
N CYS A 165 -17.34 37.10 5.27
CA CYS A 165 -16.39 36.29 4.52
C CYS A 165 -15.87 35.13 5.39
N ALA A 166 -15.50 34.03 4.75
CA ALA A 166 -14.78 32.93 5.38
C ALA A 166 -13.28 33.25 5.51
N MET A 167 -12.55 32.49 6.33
CA MET A 167 -11.12 32.75 6.57
C MET A 167 -10.26 31.49 6.47
N VAL A 168 -9.09 31.63 5.85
CA VAL A 168 -7.97 30.68 5.96
C VAL A 168 -6.83 31.37 6.70
N ASN A 169 -6.57 30.93 7.93
CA ASN A 169 -5.55 31.53 8.78
C ASN A 169 -4.21 30.77 8.67
N CYS A 170 -3.29 31.28 7.85
CA CYS A 170 -1.99 30.64 7.67
C CYS A 170 -0.99 30.95 8.78
N MET A 171 -1.35 31.79 9.76
CA MET A 171 -0.44 32.31 10.78
C MET A 171 -0.56 31.56 12.11
N PRO A 172 0.51 31.49 12.93
CA PRO A 172 0.50 30.88 14.26
C PRO A 172 -0.11 31.83 15.31
N VAL A 173 -1.20 32.50 14.95
CA VAL A 173 -2.07 33.25 15.86
C VAL A 173 -3.33 32.40 16.03
N PHE A 174 -3.68 32.09 17.27
CA PHE A 174 -4.76 31.16 17.55
C PHE A 174 -6.12 31.82 17.34
N ILE A 175 -6.83 31.36 16.31
CA ILE A 175 -8.18 31.80 15.92
C ILE A 175 -9.03 30.55 15.73
N GLY A 176 -8.72 29.71 14.73
CA GLY A 176 -9.47 28.50 14.41
C GLY A 176 -9.52 27.50 15.56
N ARG A 177 -8.43 27.36 16.34
CA ARG A 177 -8.40 26.46 17.51
C ARG A 177 -9.06 27.01 18.76
N GLU A 178 -9.29 28.32 18.83
CA GLU A 178 -9.89 28.95 20.02
C GLU A 178 -11.40 28.89 19.93
N LYS A 179 -12.01 28.37 21.00
CA LYS A 179 -13.48 28.29 21.09
C LYS A 179 -14.16 29.65 20.91
N TYR A 180 -13.58 30.72 21.47
CA TYR A 180 -14.11 32.08 21.37
C TYR A 180 -14.30 32.52 19.90
N TRP A 181 -13.26 32.39 19.09
CA TRP A 181 -13.31 32.76 17.68
C TRP A 181 -14.16 31.77 16.88
N SER A 182 -14.06 30.47 17.14
CA SER A 182 -14.91 29.46 16.47
C SER A 182 -16.41 29.78 16.62
N ASP A 183 -16.85 30.16 17.83
CA ASP A 183 -18.24 30.54 18.11
C ASP A 183 -18.64 31.85 17.39
N ARG A 184 -17.71 32.79 17.22
CA ARG A 184 -17.92 34.01 16.43
C ARG A 184 -18.13 33.70 14.94
N PHE A 185 -17.33 32.80 14.36
CA PHE A 185 -17.48 32.33 12.98
C PHE A 185 -18.83 31.62 12.78
N LYS A 186 -19.24 30.75 13.73
CA LYS A 186 -20.58 30.13 13.73
C LYS A 186 -21.69 31.18 13.75
N LYS A 187 -21.61 32.17 14.65
CA LYS A 187 -22.60 33.25 14.76
C LYS A 187 -22.68 34.12 13.50
N ALA A 188 -21.55 34.34 12.83
CA ALA A 188 -21.49 35.09 11.58
C ALA A 188 -21.94 34.27 10.35
N GLY A 189 -22.18 32.96 10.51
CA GLY A 189 -22.64 32.10 9.42
C GLY A 189 -21.55 31.75 8.41
N VAL A 190 -20.28 31.73 8.83
CA VAL A 190 -19.12 31.54 7.95
C VAL A 190 -18.10 30.55 8.54
N PRO A 191 -17.37 29.78 7.71
CA PRO A 191 -16.36 28.83 8.15
C PRO A 191 -14.96 29.45 8.31
N ILE A 192 -14.11 28.75 9.06
CA ILE A 192 -12.67 29.01 9.16
C ILE A 192 -11.86 27.71 9.08
N ILE A 193 -10.72 27.75 8.37
CA ILE A 193 -9.65 26.77 8.49
C ILE A 193 -8.44 27.46 9.15
N GLY A 194 -7.93 26.91 10.24
CA GLY A 194 -6.80 27.45 11.00
C GLY A 194 -6.38 26.53 12.16
N ASP A 195 -5.17 26.66 12.72
CA ASP A 195 -4.19 27.75 12.53
C ASP A 195 -2.76 27.25 12.21
N ASP A 196 -1.95 28.12 11.60
CA ASP A 196 -0.57 27.87 11.14
C ASP A 196 -0.48 26.82 10.02
N ILE A 197 -0.49 27.26 8.75
CA ILE A 197 -0.56 26.36 7.59
C ILE A 197 0.58 25.32 7.57
N LYS A 198 0.27 24.08 7.21
CA LYS A 198 1.30 23.06 6.96
C LYS A 198 2.03 23.32 5.64
N SER A 199 3.22 22.76 5.55
CA SER A 199 3.93 22.60 4.27
C SER A 199 3.75 21.15 3.81
N GLN A 200 3.77 20.88 2.50
CA GLN A 200 3.64 19.52 1.94
C GLN A 200 4.68 18.59 2.55
N VAL A 201 5.96 18.97 2.47
CA VAL A 201 7.05 18.28 3.14
C VAL A 201 7.89 19.31 3.88
N GLY A 202 7.48 19.65 5.09
CA GLY A 202 8.20 20.54 5.99
C GLY A 202 9.07 19.82 7.02
N ALA A 203 9.89 20.57 7.73
CA ALA A 203 10.71 20.05 8.82
C ALA A 203 9.87 19.40 9.94
N THR A 204 8.74 20.03 10.33
CA THR A 204 7.88 19.54 11.42
C THR A 204 7.23 18.19 11.07
N ILE A 205 6.62 18.03 9.88
CA ILE A 205 6.02 16.75 9.47
C ILE A 205 7.08 15.65 9.34
N THR A 206 8.24 15.98 8.77
CA THR A 206 9.36 15.04 8.66
C THR A 206 9.83 14.56 10.03
N HIS A 207 9.93 15.48 10.99
CA HIS A 207 10.31 15.17 12.36
C HIS A 207 9.23 14.31 13.08
N ARG A 208 7.94 14.62 12.93
CA ARG A 208 6.83 13.80 13.46
C ARG A 208 6.89 12.37 12.94
N VAL A 209 7.06 12.19 11.63
CA VAL A 209 7.16 10.85 11.02
C VAL A 209 8.35 10.07 11.58
N LEU A 210 9.51 10.70 11.75
CA LEU A 210 10.68 10.05 12.36
C LEU A 210 10.44 9.66 13.82
N MET A 211 9.81 10.53 14.61
CA MET A 211 9.42 10.21 15.99
C MET A 211 8.39 9.07 16.04
N GLY A 212 7.42 9.07 15.12
CA GLY A 212 6.44 8.00 14.96
C GLY A 212 7.12 6.66 14.70
N ILE A 213 8.11 6.61 13.80
CA ILE A 213 8.89 5.39 13.56
C ILE A 213 9.64 4.93 14.82
N PHE A 214 10.25 5.84 15.59
CA PHE A 214 10.91 5.46 16.84
C PHE A 214 9.91 4.84 17.81
N ARG A 215 8.78 5.52 18.04
CA ARG A 215 7.67 5.05 18.88
C ARG A 215 7.16 3.67 18.44
N ASP A 216 6.79 3.54 17.16
CA ASP A 216 6.13 2.34 16.62
C ASP A 216 7.08 1.12 16.60
N ARG A 217 8.39 1.35 16.67
CA ARG A 217 9.41 0.30 16.76
C ARG A 217 9.91 0.04 18.17
N GLY A 218 9.31 0.68 19.18
CA GLY A 218 9.67 0.51 20.59
C GLY A 218 11.01 1.16 20.96
N VAL A 219 11.46 2.16 20.21
CA VAL A 219 12.65 2.96 20.52
C VAL A 219 12.21 4.19 21.29
N LYS A 220 12.69 4.34 22.52
CA LYS A 220 12.41 5.53 23.33
C LYS A 220 13.26 6.69 22.82
N VAL A 221 12.64 7.77 22.35
CA VAL A 221 13.32 9.05 22.06
C VAL A 221 13.72 9.71 23.38
N ASP A 222 15.02 9.97 23.55
CA ASP A 222 15.60 10.59 24.74
C ASP A 222 15.86 12.08 24.53
N ARG A 223 16.38 12.45 23.35
CA ARG A 223 16.71 13.84 22.99
C ARG A 223 16.40 14.11 21.54
N THR A 224 16.01 15.34 21.23
CA THR A 224 15.84 15.78 19.86
C THR A 224 16.03 17.28 19.67
N PHE A 225 16.52 17.66 18.49
CA PHE A 225 16.42 19.03 18.02
C PHE A 225 15.95 19.12 16.57
N GLN A 226 15.37 20.27 16.23
CA GLN A 226 15.05 20.71 14.88
C GLN A 226 15.46 22.17 14.74
N LEU A 227 16.58 22.39 14.05
CA LEU A 227 17.13 23.71 13.75
C LEU A 227 16.68 24.13 12.35
N ASN A 228 16.07 25.31 12.21
CA ASN A 228 15.57 25.80 10.92
C ASN A 228 16.26 27.11 10.53
N PHE A 229 16.74 27.21 9.29
CA PHE A 229 17.42 28.37 8.71
C PHE A 229 16.70 28.80 7.44
N GLY A 230 16.67 30.09 7.12
CA GLY A 230 16.13 30.60 5.86
C GLY A 230 16.52 32.06 5.60
N GLY A 231 16.31 32.54 4.37
CA GLY A 231 16.76 33.87 3.94
C GLY A 231 15.65 34.89 3.68
N ASN A 232 14.38 34.51 3.81
CA ASN A 232 13.24 35.39 3.53
C ASN A 232 12.90 36.32 4.70
N SER A 233 11.93 37.22 4.46
CA SER A 233 11.44 38.16 5.48
C SER A 233 10.73 37.49 6.65
N ASP A 234 10.17 36.29 6.48
CA ASP A 234 9.56 35.53 7.59
C ASP A 234 10.65 35.07 8.57
N PHE A 235 11.76 34.51 8.08
CA PHE A 235 12.91 34.15 8.92
C PHE A 235 13.58 35.36 9.57
N LEU A 236 13.64 36.49 8.88
CA LEU A 236 14.15 37.74 9.46
C LEU A 236 13.28 38.21 10.63
N ASN A 237 11.96 38.14 10.48
CA ASN A 237 11.00 38.47 11.53
C ASN A 237 11.06 37.46 12.70
N MET A 238 11.49 36.23 12.44
CA MET A 238 11.74 35.22 13.48
C MET A 238 13.04 35.44 14.27
N LEU A 239 13.94 36.37 13.90
CA LEU A 239 15.08 36.70 14.78
C LEU A 239 14.61 37.39 16.08
N GLU A 240 13.44 38.00 16.07
CA GLU A 240 12.84 38.66 17.22
C GLU A 240 12.17 37.62 18.14
N ARG A 241 12.89 37.17 19.17
CA ARG A 241 12.45 36.09 20.06
C ARG A 241 11.10 36.34 20.73
N GLU A 242 10.78 37.59 21.06
CA GLU A 242 9.51 38.00 21.67
C GLU A 242 8.31 37.69 20.75
N ARG A 243 8.51 37.69 19.42
CA ARG A 243 7.48 37.39 18.42
C ARG A 243 7.30 35.89 18.15
N LEU A 244 8.08 35.03 18.79
CA LEU A 244 8.16 33.60 18.50
C LEU A 244 7.44 32.68 19.48
N GLU A 245 7.00 33.17 20.63
CA GLU A 245 6.52 32.34 21.74
C GLU A 245 5.43 31.36 21.28
N SER A 246 4.38 31.86 20.64
CA SER A 246 3.27 31.04 20.11
C SER A 246 3.72 30.03 19.04
N LYS A 247 4.69 30.41 18.18
CA LYS A 247 5.22 29.55 17.12
C LYS A 247 6.13 28.45 17.67
N LYS A 248 6.91 28.74 18.71
CA LYS A 248 7.74 27.75 19.42
C LYS A 248 6.85 26.74 20.14
N ILE A 249 5.83 27.22 20.87
CA ILE A 249 4.85 26.37 21.56
C ILE A 249 4.15 25.43 20.56
N SER A 250 3.61 25.98 19.46
CA SER A 250 2.93 25.20 18.42
C SER A 250 3.81 24.07 17.87
N LYS A 251 5.06 24.38 17.51
CA LYS A 251 5.97 23.39 16.93
C LYS A 251 6.41 22.35 17.95
N THR A 252 6.80 22.74 19.16
CA THR A 252 7.20 21.79 20.21
C THR A 252 6.04 20.86 20.54
N TYR A 253 4.83 21.38 20.71
CA TYR A 253 3.64 20.58 20.98
C TYR A 253 3.33 19.59 19.85
N SER A 254 3.44 20.02 18.59
CA SER A 254 3.24 19.17 17.41
C SER A 254 4.22 17.99 17.35
N ILE A 255 5.46 18.18 17.80
CA ILE A 255 6.48 17.13 17.89
C ILE A 255 6.23 16.23 19.11
N GLN A 256 6.06 16.83 20.29
CA GLN A 256 5.86 16.13 21.57
C GLN A 256 4.63 15.22 21.58
N SER A 257 3.51 15.68 20.99
CA SER A 257 2.26 14.91 20.91
C SER A 257 2.37 13.60 20.12
N THR A 258 3.48 13.36 19.43
CA THR A 258 3.70 12.11 18.69
C THR A 258 4.05 10.94 19.62
N VAL A 259 4.62 11.19 20.79
CA VAL A 259 5.03 10.14 21.76
C VAL A 259 4.09 10.10 22.98
N PRO A 260 3.85 8.91 23.58
CA PRO A 260 2.91 8.77 24.69
C PRO A 260 3.48 9.17 26.06
N TYR A 261 4.63 9.84 26.10
CA TYR A 261 5.34 10.25 27.31
C TYR A 261 5.94 11.63 27.14
N GLU A 262 6.25 12.31 28.24
CA GLU A 262 6.85 13.66 28.22
C GLU A 262 8.37 13.59 28.00
N ILE A 263 8.90 14.48 27.15
CA ILE A 263 10.34 14.71 26.97
C ILE A 263 10.65 16.01 27.71
N GLU A 264 11.57 15.96 28.69
CA GLU A 264 11.95 17.16 29.46
C GLU A 264 12.38 18.30 28.52
N ASP A 265 11.98 19.54 28.83
CA ASP A 265 12.22 20.73 27.98
C ASP A 265 13.68 20.92 27.54
N LYS A 266 14.65 20.56 28.40
CA LYS A 266 16.09 20.63 28.07
C LYS A 266 16.52 19.63 26.97
N ASN A 267 15.71 18.61 26.71
CA ASN A 267 15.98 17.52 25.77
C ASN A 267 15.21 17.67 24.44
N ILE A 268 14.35 18.69 24.31
CA ILE A 268 13.62 18.99 23.07
C ILE A 268 13.86 20.45 22.64
N HIS A 269 14.45 20.63 21.45
CA HIS A 269 14.71 21.96 20.91
C HIS A 269 14.15 22.12 19.50
N VAL A 270 13.02 22.82 19.35
CA VAL A 270 12.37 23.03 18.06
C VAL A 270 12.14 24.52 17.84
N GLY A 271 12.71 25.08 16.77
CA GLY A 271 12.53 26.51 16.49
C GLY A 271 13.31 27.01 15.28
N PRO A 272 13.01 28.24 14.83
CA PRO A 272 13.91 28.97 13.94
C PRO A 272 15.26 29.20 14.65
N SER A 273 16.33 29.06 13.89
CA SER A 273 17.70 29.09 14.39
C SER A 273 18.44 30.33 13.93
N ASP A 274 18.37 30.66 12.63
CA ASP A 274 19.07 31.83 12.09
C ASP A 274 18.48 32.33 10.76
N HIS A 275 18.89 33.53 10.36
CA HIS A 275 18.63 34.13 9.05
C HIS A 275 19.88 34.10 8.19
N VAL A 276 19.80 33.49 7.01
CA VAL A 276 20.91 33.36 6.07
C VAL A 276 20.50 33.98 4.74
N PRO A 277 20.91 35.24 4.45
CA PRO A 277 20.32 36.03 3.36
C PRO A 277 20.33 35.37 1.98
N TRP A 278 21.42 34.70 1.61
CA TRP A 278 21.59 34.07 0.29
C TRP A 278 20.73 32.81 0.10
N LEU A 279 20.09 32.29 1.15
CA LEU A 279 19.10 31.22 1.00
C LEU A 279 17.84 31.74 0.31
N GLU A 280 17.58 33.05 0.32
CA GLU A 280 16.34 33.64 -0.20
C GLU A 280 15.13 32.94 0.45
N ASP A 281 14.12 32.54 -0.32
CA ASP A 281 12.97 31.79 0.21
C ASP A 281 13.24 30.30 0.46
N ARG A 282 14.48 29.82 0.29
CA ARG A 282 14.84 28.47 0.70
C ARG A 282 14.95 28.37 2.21
N LYS A 283 14.59 27.20 2.70
CA LYS A 283 14.66 26.81 4.09
C LYS A 283 15.39 25.51 4.24
N TRP A 284 16.35 25.52 5.14
CA TRP A 284 17.09 24.33 5.54
C TRP A 284 16.67 23.95 6.95
N ALA A 285 16.47 22.66 7.21
CA ALA A 285 16.32 22.19 8.57
C ALA A 285 17.21 20.99 8.86
N TYR A 286 17.86 21.04 10.02
CA TYR A 286 18.64 19.95 10.59
C TYR A 286 17.85 19.35 11.74
N ILE A 287 17.54 18.07 11.64
CA ILE A 287 16.78 17.32 12.62
C ILE A 287 17.69 16.23 13.17
N ARG A 288 17.74 16.11 14.49
CA ARG A 288 18.46 15.04 15.17
C ARG A 288 17.54 14.39 16.20
N LEU A 289 17.53 13.07 16.22
CA LEU A 289 16.87 12.25 17.24
C LEU A 289 17.91 11.32 17.86
N GLU A 290 17.91 11.24 19.17
CA GLU A 290 18.68 10.28 19.94
C GLU A 290 17.69 9.47 20.77
N GLY A 291 17.80 8.15 20.70
CA GLY A 291 16.93 7.26 21.44
C GLY A 291 17.64 6.01 21.93
N THR A 292 16.98 5.32 22.84
CA THR A 292 17.43 4.08 23.46
C THR A 292 16.70 2.90 22.83
N SER A 293 17.46 1.96 22.27
CA SER A 293 16.96 0.76 21.58
C SER A 293 17.15 -0.50 22.43
N PHE A 294 16.90 -1.69 21.87
CA PHE A 294 17.00 -2.97 22.59
C PHE A 294 18.37 -3.17 23.27
N GLY A 295 18.35 -3.54 24.55
CA GLY A 295 19.55 -3.70 25.37
C GLY A 295 20.18 -2.38 25.81
N ASP A 296 19.37 -1.32 25.90
CA ASP A 296 19.79 0.04 26.24
C ASP A 296 20.86 0.62 25.29
N VAL A 297 20.89 0.14 24.05
CA VAL A 297 21.87 0.55 23.05
C VAL A 297 21.43 1.88 22.41
N PRO A 298 22.30 2.92 22.39
CA PRO A 298 22.00 4.20 21.75
C PRO A 298 21.74 4.05 20.25
N LEU A 299 20.69 4.72 19.77
CA LEU A 299 20.32 4.84 18.37
C LEU A 299 20.17 6.32 18.04
N ASN A 300 20.94 6.78 17.06
CA ASN A 300 20.92 8.17 16.61
C ASN A 300 20.43 8.25 15.16
N ALA A 301 19.58 9.23 14.86
CA ALA A 301 19.17 9.59 13.52
C ALA A 301 19.41 11.08 13.30
N GLU A 302 20.01 11.44 12.16
CA GLU A 302 20.23 12.82 11.78
C GLU A 302 19.85 13.03 10.32
N LEU A 303 19.16 14.14 10.04
CA LEU A 303 18.60 14.45 8.74
C LEU A 303 18.76 15.94 8.45
N LYS A 304 19.12 16.26 7.20
CA LYS A 304 18.98 17.60 6.62
C LYS A 304 17.84 17.57 5.59
N ILE A 305 16.96 18.56 5.65
CA ILE A 305 15.96 18.82 4.60
C ILE A 305 16.16 20.22 4.02
N GLU A 306 16.05 20.34 2.70
CA GLU A 306 16.11 21.60 1.97
C GLU A 306 14.84 21.76 1.13
N VAL A 307 14.15 22.89 1.29
CA VAL A 307 12.91 23.19 0.57
C VAL A 307 12.85 24.67 0.19
N TRP A 308 12.02 25.00 -0.79
CA TRP A 308 11.51 26.36 -0.96
C TRP A 308 10.31 26.54 -0.02
N ASP A 309 10.37 27.46 0.96
CA ASP A 309 9.41 27.49 2.07
C ASP A 309 8.01 27.89 1.60
N SER A 310 7.90 28.89 0.73
CA SER A 310 6.60 29.44 0.33
C SER A 310 5.83 28.54 -0.66
N PRO A 311 6.43 28.03 -1.76
CA PRO A 311 5.76 27.09 -2.67
C PRO A 311 5.32 25.79 -1.98
N ASN A 312 6.07 25.37 -0.95
CA ASN A 312 5.76 24.18 -0.16
C ASN A 312 4.46 24.32 0.65
N SER A 313 3.90 25.52 0.79
CA SER A 313 2.57 25.75 1.40
C SER A 313 1.49 26.19 0.39
N ALA A 314 1.88 26.63 -0.81
CA ALA A 314 0.94 27.19 -1.79
C ALA A 314 -0.14 26.18 -2.19
N GLY A 315 0.23 24.94 -2.47
CA GLY A 315 -0.75 23.89 -2.80
C GLY A 315 -1.73 23.60 -1.66
N VAL A 316 -1.24 23.58 -0.42
CA VAL A 316 -2.06 23.39 0.80
C VAL A 316 -3.08 24.53 0.94
N VAL A 317 -2.71 25.77 0.58
CA VAL A 317 -3.65 26.91 0.61
C VAL A 317 -4.66 26.86 -0.53
N ILE A 318 -4.27 26.41 -1.73
CA ILE A 318 -5.21 26.18 -2.84
C ILE A 318 -6.29 25.16 -2.40
N ASP A 319 -5.91 24.06 -1.73
CA ASP A 319 -6.87 23.14 -1.12
C ASP A 319 -7.74 23.81 -0.04
N ALA A 320 -7.12 24.56 0.88
CA ALA A 320 -7.82 25.21 1.99
C ALA A 320 -8.90 26.21 1.51
N VAL A 321 -8.62 27.06 0.53
CA VAL A 321 -9.61 28.04 0.05
C VAL A 321 -10.80 27.37 -0.63
N ARG A 322 -10.58 26.28 -1.38
CA ARG A 322 -11.64 25.51 -2.04
C ARG A 322 -12.50 24.76 -1.03
N LEU A 323 -11.89 24.12 -0.03
CA LEU A 323 -12.61 23.48 1.09
C LEU A 323 -13.44 24.47 1.89
N THR A 324 -12.88 25.66 2.16
CA THR A 324 -13.58 26.74 2.88
C THR A 324 -14.77 27.24 2.07
N LYS A 325 -14.64 27.39 0.74
CA LYS A 325 -15.74 27.75 -0.14
C LYS A 325 -16.80 26.65 -0.24
N LEU A 326 -16.39 25.39 -0.29
CA LEU A 326 -17.28 24.23 -0.28
C LEU A 326 -18.14 24.21 1.00
N ALA A 327 -17.52 24.45 2.16
CA ALA A 327 -18.21 24.61 3.43
C ALA A 327 -19.20 25.79 3.41
N LEU A 328 -18.75 26.94 2.89
CA LEU A 328 -19.54 28.16 2.81
C LEU A 328 -20.82 27.97 1.98
N ASN A 329 -20.74 27.29 0.83
CA ASN A 329 -21.91 27.03 -0.03
C ASN A 329 -22.86 25.99 0.58
N ASN A 330 -22.35 25.07 1.40
CA ASN A 330 -23.16 24.08 2.11
C ASN A 330 -23.70 24.58 3.46
N GLY A 331 -23.46 25.84 3.83
CA GLY A 331 -23.94 26.43 5.08
C GLY A 331 -23.24 25.89 6.33
N ILE A 332 -22.04 25.33 6.18
CA ILE A 332 -21.19 24.85 7.28
C ILE A 332 -20.41 26.05 7.85
N THR A 333 -20.37 26.17 9.16
CA THR A 333 -19.88 27.38 9.85
C THR A 333 -18.97 27.03 11.03
N GLY A 334 -18.16 27.98 11.48
CA GLY A 334 -17.15 27.74 12.51
C GLY A 334 -15.92 27.02 11.97
N THR A 335 -15.13 26.46 12.88
CA THR A 335 -13.88 25.79 12.50
C THR A 335 -14.17 24.46 11.81
N LEU A 336 -13.60 24.25 10.62
CA LEU A 336 -13.67 22.98 9.92
C LEU A 336 -12.60 22.04 10.50
N GLU A 337 -13.02 21.17 11.42
CA GLU A 337 -12.10 20.35 12.23
C GLU A 337 -11.23 19.41 11.37
N GLY A 338 -11.82 18.57 10.52
CA GLY A 338 -11.09 17.66 9.63
C GLY A 338 -10.13 18.39 8.68
N PRO A 339 -10.61 19.36 7.86
CA PRO A 339 -9.74 20.21 7.05
C PRO A 339 -8.63 20.92 7.82
N SER A 340 -8.91 21.44 9.02
CA SER A 340 -7.87 22.07 9.84
C SER A 340 -6.85 21.06 10.33
N ALA A 341 -7.27 19.87 10.76
CA ALA A 341 -6.35 18.82 11.22
C ALA A 341 -5.35 18.38 10.14
N TYR A 342 -5.81 18.28 8.89
CA TYR A 342 -4.95 17.90 7.79
C TYR A 342 -4.06 19.05 7.31
N LEU A 343 -4.61 20.25 7.16
CA LEU A 343 -3.94 21.37 6.47
C LEU A 343 -3.19 22.32 7.41
N MET A 344 -3.44 22.29 8.72
CA MET A 344 -2.90 23.24 9.71
C MET A 344 -2.09 22.54 10.80
N LYS A 345 -1.04 23.20 11.34
CA LYS A 345 -0.17 22.65 12.40
C LYS A 345 -0.84 22.69 13.77
N SER A 346 -1.73 23.67 13.99
CA SER A 346 -2.42 23.90 15.26
C SER A 346 -3.95 23.83 15.09
N PRO A 347 -4.49 22.67 14.70
CA PRO A 347 -5.94 22.47 14.66
C PRO A 347 -6.54 22.46 16.07
N PRO A 348 -7.88 22.58 16.21
CA PRO A 348 -8.58 22.36 17.48
C PRO A 348 -8.31 20.98 18.08
N VAL A 349 -8.30 19.95 17.21
CA VAL A 349 -8.05 18.55 17.56
C VAL A 349 -6.93 18.02 16.68
N GLN A 350 -5.91 17.41 17.31
CA GLN A 350 -4.78 16.80 16.61
C GLN A 350 -5.14 15.38 16.17
N TYR A 351 -4.96 15.10 14.89
CA TYR A 351 -5.07 13.77 14.30
C TYR A 351 -3.71 13.34 13.75
N THR A 352 -3.55 12.03 13.49
CA THR A 352 -2.46 11.59 12.62
C THR A 352 -2.70 12.13 11.20
N ASP A 353 -1.64 12.30 10.42
CA ASP A 353 -1.79 12.90 9.08
C ASP A 353 -2.62 12.00 8.14
N ASP A 354 -2.63 10.68 8.35
CA ASP A 354 -3.45 9.72 7.59
C ASP A 354 -4.95 9.87 7.92
N GLU A 355 -5.31 9.86 9.21
CA GLU A 355 -6.69 10.11 9.68
C GLU A 355 -7.19 11.49 9.23
N GLY A 356 -6.34 12.52 9.36
CA GLY A 356 -6.66 13.87 8.91
C GLY A 356 -6.99 13.89 7.41
N ARG A 357 -6.26 13.13 6.59
CA ARG A 357 -6.53 13.02 5.15
C ARG A 357 -7.89 12.40 4.88
N GLU A 358 -8.20 11.28 5.55
CA GLU A 358 -9.49 10.60 5.41
C GLU A 358 -10.66 11.53 5.75
N LEU A 359 -10.55 12.29 6.85
CA LEU A 359 -11.56 13.29 7.25
C LEU A 359 -11.78 14.37 6.17
N VAL A 360 -10.74 14.75 5.43
CA VAL A 360 -10.87 15.72 4.33
C VAL A 360 -11.53 15.09 3.10
N GLU A 361 -11.16 13.87 2.73
CA GLU A 361 -11.80 13.17 1.61
C GLU A 361 -13.30 12.93 1.88
N ASP A 362 -13.65 12.52 3.10
CA ASP A 362 -15.05 12.39 3.54
C ASP A 362 -15.78 13.73 3.48
N PHE A 363 -15.14 14.81 3.94
CA PHE A 363 -15.69 16.16 3.88
C PHE A 363 -15.96 16.59 2.43
N ILE A 364 -15.04 16.30 1.49
CA ILE A 364 -15.21 16.61 0.07
C ILE A 364 -16.37 15.80 -0.52
N ALA A 365 -16.39 14.49 -0.29
CA ALA A 365 -17.41 13.60 -0.85
C ALA A 365 -18.83 13.98 -0.39
N GLN A 366 -18.99 14.39 0.88
CA GLN A 366 -20.28 14.78 1.45
C GLN A 366 -20.80 16.13 0.92
N ASN A 367 -19.89 17.03 0.54
CA ASN A 367 -20.22 18.43 0.24
C ASN A 367 -20.02 18.82 -1.23
N ALA A 368 -19.61 17.89 -2.09
CA ALA A 368 -19.33 18.11 -3.51
C ALA A 368 -20.53 18.72 -4.26
N ARG A 369 -20.24 19.61 -5.21
CA ARG A 369 -21.26 20.27 -6.04
C ARG A 369 -22.02 19.23 -6.87
N GLY A 370 -23.36 19.26 -6.80
CA GLY A 370 -24.23 18.32 -7.50
C GLY A 370 -24.48 16.99 -6.77
N ALA A 371 -23.87 16.76 -5.61
CA ALA A 371 -24.30 15.69 -4.71
C ALA A 371 -25.75 15.96 -4.27
N LYS A 372 -26.62 14.93 -4.30
CA LYS A 372 -27.98 15.06 -3.77
C LYS A 372 -27.87 15.44 -2.30
N LYS A 373 -28.34 16.64 -1.93
CA LYS A 373 -28.46 17.05 -0.52
C LYS A 373 -29.22 15.96 0.23
N ALA A 374 -28.54 15.26 1.14
CA ALA A 374 -29.24 14.56 2.20
C ALA A 374 -30.02 15.63 2.98
N PRO A 375 -31.33 15.46 3.21
CA PRO A 375 -32.10 16.48 3.89
C PRO A 375 -31.55 16.68 5.30
N THR A 376 -31.22 17.93 5.61
CA THR A 376 -30.91 18.36 6.96
C THR A 376 -32.19 18.31 7.80
N GLY A 377 -32.31 17.26 8.62
CA GLY A 377 -33.23 17.17 9.75
C GLY A 377 -34.61 16.58 9.46
N GLY A 378 -34.91 15.46 10.13
CA GLY A 378 -36.27 14.93 10.28
C GLY A 378 -36.43 13.48 9.80
N LEU A 379 -36.10 12.53 10.66
CA LEU A 379 -36.49 11.12 10.50
C LEU A 379 -38.02 11.03 10.40
N THR A 380 -38.56 10.65 9.23
CA THR A 380 -39.84 9.92 9.13
C THR A 380 -39.87 9.02 7.89
N HIS A 381 -40.32 7.79 8.11
CA HIS A 381 -40.54 6.69 7.16
C HIS A 381 -41.37 7.09 5.91
N GLN A 382 -41.01 6.57 4.72
CA GLN A 382 -41.86 5.60 4.02
C GLN A 382 -41.21 5.01 2.75
N SER A 383 -41.49 3.72 2.56
CA SER A 383 -41.13 2.82 1.46
C SER A 383 -41.66 3.25 0.09
N LEU A 384 -41.05 2.73 -0.99
CA LEU A 384 -41.77 2.10 -2.11
C LEU A 384 -40.81 1.30 -2.99
N CYS A 385 -41.13 0.01 -3.18
CA CYS A 385 -40.45 -0.97 -4.03
C CYS A 385 -41.40 -1.34 -5.22
N PRO A 386 -41.07 -2.26 -6.16
CA PRO A 386 -40.76 -1.95 -7.57
C PRO A 386 -41.64 -2.72 -8.56
N ARG A 387 -41.53 -2.50 -9.89
CA ARG A 387 -41.95 -3.48 -10.93
C ARG A 387 -41.21 -3.32 -12.27
N GLY A 388 -40.88 -4.47 -12.89
CA GLY A 388 -40.72 -4.58 -14.34
C GLY A 388 -39.70 -5.61 -14.84
N ALA A 389 -40.04 -6.89 -14.81
CA ALA A 389 -39.24 -8.01 -15.33
C ALA A 389 -39.40 -8.19 -16.85
N HIS A 390 -38.34 -8.56 -17.57
CA HIS A 390 -38.45 -9.38 -18.79
C HIS A 390 -37.32 -10.40 -18.89
N ARG A 391 -37.73 -11.67 -19.02
CA ARG A 391 -36.92 -12.87 -19.23
C ARG A 391 -36.54 -13.01 -20.70
N HIS A 392 -35.31 -13.44 -20.98
CA HIS A 392 -35.00 -14.26 -22.15
C HIS A 392 -34.12 -15.46 -21.76
N VAL A 393 -34.46 -16.60 -22.36
CA VAL A 393 -33.97 -17.95 -22.05
C VAL A 393 -32.66 -18.25 -22.79
N LYS A 394 -31.75 -18.93 -22.08
CA LYS A 394 -30.38 -19.34 -22.43
C LYS A 394 -30.30 -20.38 -23.58
N PRO A 395 -29.10 -20.55 -24.16
CA PRO A 395 -28.54 -21.86 -24.49
C PRO A 395 -27.31 -22.19 -23.61
N PRO A 396 -26.86 -23.46 -23.56
CA PRO A 396 -26.09 -23.99 -22.45
C PRO A 396 -24.60 -23.68 -22.62
N TYR A 397 -24.06 -22.83 -21.75
CA TYR A 397 -22.61 -22.72 -21.58
C TYR A 397 -22.21 -23.30 -20.23
N THR A 398 -21.39 -24.34 -20.30
CA THR A 398 -20.51 -24.80 -19.24
C THR A 398 -19.90 -23.60 -18.51
N ARG A 399 -20.12 -23.51 -17.20
CA ARG A 399 -19.58 -22.47 -16.31
C ARG A 399 -18.07 -22.34 -16.52
N ARG A 400 -17.63 -21.33 -17.30
CA ARG A 400 -16.26 -20.82 -17.26
C ARG A 400 -16.10 -20.15 -15.90
N VAL A 401 -15.05 -20.52 -15.16
CA VAL A 401 -14.65 -19.80 -13.94
C VAL A 401 -14.34 -18.37 -14.36
N VAL A 402 -14.87 -17.40 -13.61
CA VAL A 402 -14.57 -15.97 -13.77
C VAL A 402 -13.05 -15.77 -13.70
N GLY A 403 -12.49 -14.91 -14.56
CA GLY A 403 -11.03 -14.67 -14.59
C GLY A 403 -10.50 -14.26 -13.21
N LEU A 404 -9.55 -15.03 -12.68
CA LEU A 404 -8.85 -14.74 -11.43
C LEU A 404 -7.82 -13.61 -11.60
N ARG A 405 -7.55 -12.87 -10.50
CA ARG A 405 -6.43 -11.92 -10.38
C ARG A 405 -5.20 -12.64 -9.84
N VAL A 406 -4.17 -12.79 -10.67
CA VAL A 406 -2.99 -13.60 -10.39
C VAL A 406 -1.74 -12.72 -10.34
N CYS A 407 -1.02 -12.78 -9.23
CA CYS A 407 0.28 -12.13 -9.08
C CYS A 407 1.40 -13.15 -9.18
N LEU A 408 2.27 -13.00 -10.18
CA LEU A 408 3.48 -13.81 -10.34
C LEU A 408 4.69 -13.04 -9.82
N VAL A 409 5.50 -13.65 -8.96
CA VAL A 409 6.62 -12.95 -8.31
C VAL A 409 7.94 -13.66 -8.60
N THR A 410 8.88 -12.93 -9.22
CA THR A 410 10.24 -13.43 -9.48
C THR A 410 11.28 -12.66 -8.66
N PRO A 411 12.28 -13.33 -8.07
CA PRO A 411 13.33 -12.67 -7.31
C PRO A 411 14.46 -12.16 -8.22
N PHE A 412 14.40 -12.44 -9.53
CA PHE A 412 15.46 -12.12 -10.48
C PHE A 412 15.14 -10.84 -11.25
N ALA A 413 16.19 -10.06 -11.54
CA ALA A 413 16.06 -8.77 -12.23
C ALA A 413 15.37 -8.94 -13.59
N TRP A 414 14.19 -8.33 -13.78
CA TRP A 414 13.40 -8.43 -15.01
C TRP A 414 14.18 -7.93 -16.23
N SER A 415 15.00 -6.90 -16.04
CA SER A 415 15.86 -6.32 -17.06
C SER A 415 17.04 -7.19 -17.52
N ARG A 416 17.24 -8.38 -16.94
CA ARG A 416 18.34 -9.28 -17.31
C ARG A 416 17.76 -10.62 -17.78
N PRO A 417 18.34 -11.23 -18.83
CA PRO A 417 17.98 -12.58 -19.23
C PRO A 417 18.14 -13.56 -18.07
N HIS A 418 17.07 -14.29 -17.77
CA HIS A 418 17.02 -15.30 -16.73
C HIS A 418 15.95 -16.32 -17.06
N ASP A 419 16.26 -17.61 -16.95
CA ASP A 419 15.37 -18.73 -17.27
C ASP A 419 14.08 -18.75 -16.45
N VAL A 420 14.14 -18.30 -15.20
CA VAL A 420 12.94 -18.11 -14.36
C VAL A 420 12.06 -16.97 -14.88
N ASN A 421 12.64 -15.85 -15.35
CA ASN A 421 11.86 -14.76 -15.92
C ASN A 421 11.19 -15.18 -17.24
N GLU A 422 11.87 -15.99 -18.05
CA GLU A 422 11.28 -16.58 -19.26
C GLU A 422 10.11 -17.52 -18.94
N HIS A 423 10.23 -18.33 -17.88
CA HIS A 423 9.14 -19.17 -17.40
C HIS A 423 7.94 -18.34 -16.94
N VAL A 424 8.19 -17.31 -16.12
CA VAL A 424 7.17 -16.40 -15.60
C VAL A 424 6.47 -15.65 -16.73
N ASP A 425 7.23 -15.12 -17.68
CA ASP A 425 6.68 -14.40 -18.84
C ASP A 425 5.79 -15.30 -19.71
N GLY A 426 6.26 -16.50 -20.06
CA GLY A 426 5.47 -17.44 -20.85
C GLY A 426 4.20 -17.91 -20.13
N LEU A 427 4.29 -18.18 -18.82
CA LEU A 427 3.11 -18.51 -18.01
C LEU A 427 2.13 -17.33 -17.93
N ALA A 428 2.62 -16.10 -17.72
CA ALA A 428 1.79 -14.90 -17.66
C ALA A 428 1.01 -14.68 -18.96
N ARG A 429 1.68 -14.80 -20.12
CA ARG A 429 1.03 -14.72 -21.44
C ARG A 429 -0.05 -15.80 -21.60
N GLY A 430 0.24 -17.05 -21.22
CA GLY A 430 -0.72 -18.15 -21.31
C GLY A 430 -1.94 -17.97 -20.40
N LEU A 431 -1.75 -17.51 -19.16
CA LEU A 431 -2.84 -17.26 -18.22
C LEU A 431 -3.74 -16.09 -18.67
N ARG A 432 -3.15 -15.01 -19.20
CA ARG A 432 -3.94 -13.91 -19.79
C ARG A 432 -4.78 -14.38 -20.98
N ALA A 433 -4.22 -15.25 -21.83
CA ALA A 433 -4.98 -15.85 -22.94
C ALA A 433 -6.16 -16.72 -22.48
N LEU A 434 -6.14 -17.24 -21.25
CA LEU A 434 -7.26 -17.96 -20.63
C LEU A 434 -8.29 -17.02 -19.97
N GLY A 435 -8.02 -15.71 -19.90
CA GLY A 435 -8.93 -14.69 -19.36
C GLY A 435 -8.61 -14.25 -17.92
N HIS A 436 -7.45 -14.61 -17.37
CA HIS A 436 -7.00 -14.11 -16.07
C HIS A 436 -6.39 -12.71 -16.17
N GLU A 437 -6.57 -11.90 -15.12
CA GLU A 437 -5.78 -10.68 -14.92
C GLU A 437 -4.46 -11.10 -14.27
N VAL A 438 -3.33 -10.78 -14.91
CA VAL A 438 -2.01 -11.22 -14.42
C VAL A 438 -1.09 -10.04 -14.23
N THR A 439 -0.53 -9.89 -13.03
CA THR A 439 0.51 -8.90 -12.70
C THR A 439 1.80 -9.63 -12.37
N VAL A 440 2.94 -9.12 -12.87
CA VAL A 440 4.26 -9.66 -12.55
C VAL A 440 5.01 -8.70 -11.64
N LEU A 441 5.42 -9.14 -10.46
CA LEU A 441 6.26 -8.37 -9.54
C LEU A 441 7.71 -8.85 -9.63
N ALA A 442 8.62 -7.92 -9.90
CA ALA A 442 10.04 -8.24 -10.09
C ALA A 442 10.94 -7.07 -9.65
N PRO A 443 12.21 -7.33 -9.29
CA PRO A 443 13.22 -6.27 -9.27
C PRO A 443 13.66 -5.92 -10.70
N SER A 444 14.27 -4.75 -10.92
CA SER A 444 14.89 -4.40 -12.20
C SER A 444 16.17 -3.59 -12.02
N THR A 445 17.09 -3.67 -12.98
CA THR A 445 18.27 -2.78 -13.08
C THR A 445 18.10 -1.68 -14.12
N ARG A 446 16.98 -1.64 -14.87
CA ARG A 446 16.69 -0.59 -15.85
C ARG A 446 15.90 0.54 -15.19
N ALA A 447 16.40 1.77 -15.31
CA ALA A 447 15.73 2.94 -14.76
C ALA A 447 14.30 3.13 -15.29
N ALA A 448 14.08 2.88 -16.59
CA ALA A 448 12.76 2.96 -17.21
C ALA A 448 11.74 2.03 -16.54
N ASP A 449 12.12 0.78 -16.26
CA ASP A 449 11.24 -0.18 -15.57
C ASP A 449 10.90 0.31 -14.15
N LEU A 450 11.88 0.88 -13.43
CA LEU A 450 11.67 1.39 -12.07
C LEU A 450 10.73 2.59 -12.03
N VAL A 451 10.82 3.48 -13.02
CA VAL A 451 9.90 4.62 -13.17
C VAL A 451 8.50 4.12 -13.50
N ALA A 452 8.38 3.19 -14.45
CA ALA A 452 7.10 2.59 -14.83
C ALA A 452 6.45 1.85 -13.66
N GLY A 453 7.23 1.06 -12.91
CA GLY A 453 6.77 0.35 -11.72
C GLY A 453 6.30 1.31 -10.62
N ARG A 454 7.01 2.42 -10.39
CA ARG A 454 6.57 3.43 -9.42
C ARG A 454 5.26 4.09 -9.86
N ARG A 455 5.09 4.43 -11.15
CA ARG A 455 3.82 4.98 -11.66
C ARG A 455 2.66 4.00 -11.47
N ALA A 456 2.83 2.74 -11.91
CA ALA A 456 1.82 1.69 -11.72
C ALA A 456 1.41 1.49 -10.26
N LEU A 457 2.36 1.66 -9.31
CA LEU A 457 2.05 1.61 -7.88
C LEU A 457 1.30 2.84 -7.36
N LEU A 458 1.50 4.02 -7.94
CA LEU A 458 0.86 5.28 -7.54
C LEU A 458 -0.54 5.43 -8.12
N ASP A 459 -0.71 5.07 -9.39
CA ASP A 459 -1.93 5.32 -10.16
C ASP A 459 -3.04 4.27 -9.91
N GLY A 460 -2.71 3.17 -9.21
CA GLY A 460 -3.59 2.01 -9.08
C GLY A 460 -3.53 1.16 -10.35
N ALA A 461 -3.64 -0.16 -10.23
CA ALA A 461 -3.40 -1.11 -11.33
C ALA A 461 -4.47 -1.10 -12.45
N GLU A 462 -5.19 0.00 -12.66
CA GLU A 462 -6.24 0.15 -13.66
C GLU A 462 -6.15 1.55 -14.31
N ALA A 463 -5.25 1.69 -15.28
CA ALA A 463 -5.36 2.77 -16.27
C ALA A 463 -4.91 2.23 -17.64
N PRO A 464 -5.81 2.12 -18.64
CA PRO A 464 -5.43 1.76 -19.99
C PRO A 464 -4.59 2.90 -20.61
N LEU A 465 -3.43 2.55 -21.15
CA LEU A 465 -2.60 3.47 -21.92
C LEU A 465 -3.02 3.44 -23.38
N ASP A 466 -3.97 4.29 -23.78
CA ASP A 466 -4.16 4.65 -25.18
C ASP A 466 -4.36 6.16 -25.32
N GLY A 467 -3.59 6.77 -26.23
CA GLY A 467 -3.89 8.08 -26.81
C GLY A 467 -3.03 9.25 -26.34
N ALA A 468 -1.75 9.27 -26.68
CA ALA A 468 -1.03 10.54 -26.86
C ALA A 468 -0.08 10.45 -28.07
N ASP A 469 -0.23 11.44 -28.94
CA ASP A 469 0.70 11.88 -30.00
C ASP A 469 0.65 11.24 -31.38
N GLN A 470 -0.41 11.55 -32.12
CA GLN A 470 -0.28 11.99 -33.51
C GLN A 470 -0.83 13.42 -33.67
N LYS A 471 0.01 14.43 -33.41
CA LYS A 471 0.03 15.76 -34.08
C LYS A 471 0.94 16.70 -33.28
N GLY A 472 2.04 17.14 -33.88
CA GLY A 472 2.89 18.18 -33.28
C GLY A 472 4.37 18.13 -33.63
N ARG A 473 4.74 17.81 -34.88
CA ARG A 473 6.06 18.21 -35.41
C ARG A 473 5.83 19.35 -36.41
N ALA A 474 6.00 20.58 -35.93
CA ALA A 474 6.32 21.74 -36.74
C ALA A 474 7.14 22.73 -35.89
N ASP A 475 8.24 23.20 -36.47
CA ASP A 475 9.24 24.16 -35.96
C ASP A 475 10.04 23.71 -34.73
N LEU A 476 11.36 23.54 -34.82
CA LEU A 476 12.32 24.59 -35.19
C LEU A 476 13.46 24.05 -36.06
N ARG A 477 13.75 24.76 -37.15
CA ARG A 477 14.98 24.64 -37.96
C ARG A 477 16.09 25.55 -37.41
N GLY A 478 17.33 25.08 -37.54
CA GLY A 478 18.58 25.86 -37.46
C GLY A 478 19.53 25.23 -36.43
N ALA A 479 20.57 24.46 -36.80
CA ALA A 479 21.67 24.89 -37.66
C ALA A 479 22.36 23.73 -38.42
N ALA A 480 23.00 24.11 -39.53
CA ALA A 480 23.76 23.37 -40.54
C ALA A 480 24.81 22.38 -39.96
N ALA A 481 24.81 21.09 -40.36
CA ALA A 481 25.37 20.47 -41.58
C ALA A 481 26.84 20.00 -41.46
N LYS A 482 27.07 18.68 -41.60
CA LYS A 482 28.12 18.05 -42.45
C LYS A 482 27.76 16.57 -42.73
N PRO A 483 28.02 16.01 -43.95
CA PRO A 483 27.45 14.75 -44.41
C PRO A 483 28.44 13.56 -44.45
N GLY A 484 27.88 12.33 -44.47
CA GLY A 484 28.55 11.04 -44.71
C GLY A 484 28.65 10.20 -43.42
N VAL A 485 27.94 9.09 -43.22
CA VAL A 485 27.89 7.87 -44.04
C VAL A 485 26.50 7.22 -43.90
N ALA A 486 25.94 6.77 -45.03
CA ALA A 486 24.66 6.10 -45.11
C ALA A 486 24.73 4.64 -44.64
N GLY A 487 23.69 4.17 -43.93
CA GLY A 487 23.40 2.73 -43.82
C GLY A 487 23.02 2.20 -42.43
N ALA A 488 22.04 2.77 -41.74
CA ALA A 488 21.30 2.08 -40.66
C ALA A 488 19.90 2.71 -40.51
N THR A 489 18.92 2.18 -41.24
CA THR A 489 17.51 2.55 -41.06
C THR A 489 16.99 2.00 -39.74
N GLY A 490 16.50 2.90 -38.89
CA GLY A 490 16.00 2.60 -37.56
C GLY A 490 14.69 1.80 -37.56
N GLY A 491 14.54 0.99 -36.51
CA GLY A 491 13.25 0.46 -36.07
C GLY A 491 12.76 1.26 -34.86
N HIS A 492 11.69 2.02 -35.03
CA HIS A 492 10.85 2.49 -33.94
C HIS A 492 10.24 1.26 -33.23
N ALA A 493 10.51 1.07 -31.95
CA ALA A 493 9.83 0.06 -31.15
C ALA A 493 8.45 0.59 -30.74
N ALA A 494 7.46 0.39 -31.60
CA ALA A 494 6.07 0.32 -31.18
C ALA A 494 5.92 -0.83 -30.16
N ARG A 495 5.23 -0.58 -29.03
CA ARG A 495 4.88 -1.63 -28.08
C ARG A 495 4.12 -2.74 -28.82
N ARG A 496 4.60 -3.99 -28.73
CA ARG A 496 3.84 -5.17 -29.16
C ARG A 496 2.76 -5.41 -28.11
N SER A 497 1.51 -5.43 -28.53
CA SER A 497 0.38 -5.95 -27.75
C SER A 497 0.72 -7.35 -27.23
N GLY A 498 0.91 -7.53 -25.93
CA GLY A 498 1.21 -8.82 -25.29
C GLY A 498 2.38 -8.86 -24.31
N GLU A 499 3.09 -7.76 -24.03
CA GLU A 499 4.05 -7.73 -22.91
C GLU A 499 3.32 -7.80 -21.56
N PRO A 500 3.87 -8.52 -20.55
CA PRO A 500 3.26 -8.58 -19.23
C PRO A 500 3.24 -7.24 -18.52
N ASP A 501 2.16 -6.96 -17.78
CA ASP A 501 2.11 -5.89 -16.77
C ASP A 501 3.10 -6.21 -15.65
N VAL A 502 4.33 -5.75 -15.84
CA VAL A 502 5.44 -5.94 -14.91
C VAL A 502 5.58 -4.68 -14.08
N ILE A 503 5.42 -4.84 -12.77
CA ILE A 503 5.69 -3.77 -11.80
C ILE A 503 7.08 -4.00 -11.22
N ALA A 504 8.02 -3.16 -11.61
CA ALA A 504 9.37 -3.20 -11.04
C ALA A 504 9.38 -2.54 -9.65
N LEU A 505 9.54 -3.36 -8.60
CA LEU A 505 9.42 -2.90 -7.21
C LEU A 505 10.67 -2.21 -6.67
N GLY A 506 11.79 -2.29 -7.40
CA GLY A 506 13.02 -1.60 -7.02
C GLY A 506 14.27 -2.20 -7.66
N PRO A 507 15.44 -1.62 -7.35
CA PRO A 507 16.71 -2.03 -7.93
C PRO A 507 17.01 -3.49 -7.58
N ALA A 508 17.48 -4.26 -8.56
CA ALA A 508 17.95 -5.61 -8.30
C ALA A 508 19.24 -5.56 -7.48
N LEU A 509 19.16 -5.99 -6.22
CA LEU A 509 20.34 -6.17 -5.39
C LEU A 509 20.95 -7.55 -5.60
N PRO A 510 22.29 -7.64 -5.74
CA PRO A 510 22.96 -8.92 -5.82
C PRO A 510 22.83 -9.67 -4.48
N VAL A 511 21.94 -10.66 -4.43
CA VAL A 511 21.84 -11.58 -3.31
C VAL A 511 23.02 -12.57 -3.41
N SER A 512 24.15 -12.21 -2.82
CA SER A 512 25.29 -13.11 -2.68
C SER A 512 24.97 -14.19 -1.62
N ARG A 513 25.40 -15.44 -1.87
CA ARG A 513 25.35 -16.54 -0.87
C ARG A 513 26.08 -16.21 0.46
N ARG A 514 26.91 -15.15 0.48
CA ARG A 514 27.62 -14.65 1.67
C ARG A 514 27.04 -13.36 2.24
N SER A 515 26.06 -12.75 1.58
CA SER A 515 25.45 -11.49 2.00
C SER A 515 24.25 -11.76 2.90
N ARG A 516 24.24 -11.14 4.10
CA ARG A 516 23.08 -11.09 4.99
C ARG A 516 22.16 -9.89 4.70
N ILE A 517 22.41 -9.15 3.62
CA ILE A 517 21.62 -7.98 3.25
C ILE A 517 20.24 -8.46 2.81
N GLY A 518 19.22 -8.19 3.62
CA GLY A 518 17.83 -8.48 3.29
C GLY A 518 17.29 -7.58 2.18
N VAL A 519 16.06 -7.85 1.74
CA VAL A 519 15.36 -6.99 0.77
C VAL A 519 15.25 -5.56 1.33
N PRO A 520 15.61 -4.50 0.58
CA PRO A 520 15.61 -3.12 1.06
C PRO A 520 14.23 -2.66 1.51
N VAL A 521 14.19 -1.78 2.51
CA VAL A 521 12.93 -1.26 3.09
C VAL A 521 12.02 -0.66 2.01
N GLY A 522 12.56 0.15 1.10
CA GLY A 522 11.76 0.71 0.00
C GLY A 522 11.16 -0.34 -0.94
N VAL A 523 11.88 -1.43 -1.22
CA VAL A 523 11.36 -2.55 -2.03
C VAL A 523 10.28 -3.31 -1.27
N ARG A 524 10.41 -3.46 0.05
CA ARG A 524 9.38 -4.07 0.90
C ARG A 524 8.11 -3.21 0.96
N ALA A 525 8.26 -1.89 1.09
CA ALA A 525 7.13 -0.97 1.08
C ALA A 525 6.39 -1.03 -0.26
N ASN A 526 7.13 -1.00 -1.37
CA ASN A 526 6.54 -1.15 -2.71
C ASN A 526 5.84 -2.51 -2.88
N LEU A 527 6.43 -3.60 -2.37
CA LEU A 527 5.80 -4.91 -2.37
C LEU A 527 4.49 -4.93 -1.56
N ALA A 528 4.50 -4.39 -0.34
CA ALA A 528 3.31 -4.32 0.50
C ALA A 528 2.19 -3.53 -0.19
N LEU A 529 2.54 -2.38 -0.78
CA LEU A 529 1.60 -1.55 -1.55
C LEU A 529 1.05 -2.31 -2.77
N ALA A 530 1.91 -3.01 -3.51
CA ALA A 530 1.51 -3.82 -4.67
C ALA A 530 0.51 -4.92 -4.29
N LEU A 531 0.80 -5.64 -3.20
CA LEU A 531 -0.05 -6.72 -2.72
C LEU A 531 -1.40 -6.20 -2.19
N GLN A 532 -1.39 -5.06 -1.48
CA GLN A 532 -2.59 -4.45 -0.95
C GLN A 532 -3.51 -3.91 -2.06
N ARG A 533 -2.94 -3.22 -3.06
CA ARG A 533 -3.71 -2.63 -4.17
C ARG A 533 -4.15 -3.65 -5.22
N GLY A 534 -3.34 -4.69 -5.47
CA GLY A 534 -3.62 -5.67 -6.51
C GLY A 534 -4.78 -6.61 -6.20
N LEU A 535 -5.25 -6.68 -4.95
CA LEU A 535 -6.38 -7.51 -4.49
C LEU A 535 -6.35 -8.93 -5.10
N PHE A 536 -5.17 -9.54 -5.12
CA PHE A 536 -4.92 -10.78 -5.84
C PHE A 536 -5.66 -11.97 -5.22
N ASP A 537 -6.20 -12.84 -6.06
CA ASP A 537 -6.75 -14.13 -5.65
C ASP A 537 -5.63 -15.16 -5.42
N ILE A 538 -4.61 -15.12 -6.27
CA ILE A 538 -3.42 -15.98 -6.22
C ILE A 538 -2.15 -15.12 -6.16
N VAL A 539 -1.22 -15.44 -5.26
CA VAL A 539 0.17 -14.99 -5.32
C VAL A 539 1.07 -16.21 -5.53
N HIS A 540 1.75 -16.25 -6.67
CA HIS A 540 2.63 -17.32 -7.07
C HIS A 540 4.10 -16.85 -7.06
N GLY A 541 4.87 -17.30 -6.07
CA GLY A 541 6.29 -16.99 -5.96
C GLY A 541 7.17 -18.04 -6.64
N PHE A 542 8.10 -17.60 -7.48
CA PHE A 542 9.08 -18.45 -8.15
C PHE A 542 10.39 -18.40 -7.38
N GLU A 543 11.02 -19.56 -7.15
CA GLU A 543 12.27 -19.68 -6.40
C GLU A 543 12.29 -18.87 -5.08
N PRO A 544 11.35 -19.11 -4.13
CA PRO A 544 11.26 -18.34 -2.88
C PRO A 544 12.36 -18.66 -1.86
N GLY A 545 13.62 -18.57 -2.29
CA GLY A 545 14.79 -18.64 -1.42
C GLY A 545 14.81 -17.50 -0.39
N LEU A 546 15.58 -17.66 0.67
CA LEU A 546 15.56 -16.76 1.82
C LEU A 546 16.87 -15.96 1.97
N PRO A 547 16.83 -14.61 2.16
CA PRO A 547 15.71 -13.69 1.94
C PRO A 547 15.56 -13.29 0.45
N SER A 548 14.35 -13.36 -0.11
CA SER A 548 14.03 -12.92 -1.48
C SER A 548 12.69 -12.21 -1.59
N LEU A 549 12.45 -11.55 -2.74
CA LEU A 549 11.17 -10.91 -3.04
C LEU A 549 10.01 -11.92 -3.05
N SER A 550 10.19 -13.08 -3.69
CA SER A 550 9.19 -14.16 -3.73
C SER A 550 8.84 -14.68 -2.33
N TYR A 551 9.84 -14.85 -1.45
CA TYR A 551 9.59 -15.22 -0.06
C TYR A 551 8.71 -14.18 0.66
N LEU A 552 9.06 -12.89 0.56
CA LEU A 552 8.30 -11.84 1.22
C LEU A 552 6.88 -11.74 0.67
N ALA A 553 6.72 -11.87 -0.66
CA ALA A 553 5.40 -11.82 -1.28
C ALA A 553 4.48 -12.93 -0.78
N LEU A 554 5.00 -14.16 -0.71
CA LEU A 554 4.24 -15.31 -0.20
C LEU A 554 3.96 -15.21 1.31
N ARG A 555 4.88 -14.62 2.07
CA ARG A 555 4.73 -14.44 3.52
C ARG A 555 3.71 -13.36 3.87
N ASP A 556 3.75 -12.24 3.16
CA ASP A 556 3.01 -11.01 3.51
C ASP A 556 1.64 -10.91 2.80
N SER A 557 1.43 -11.68 1.73
CA SER A 557 0.17 -11.70 0.98
C SER A 557 -1.02 -12.25 1.80
N HIS A 558 -2.21 -11.76 1.48
CA HIS A 558 -3.50 -12.32 1.92
C HIS A 558 -4.14 -13.23 0.86
N ALA A 559 -3.48 -13.47 -0.27
CA ALA A 559 -3.97 -14.33 -1.34
C ALA A 559 -3.65 -15.82 -1.10
N LEU A 560 -4.20 -16.69 -1.93
CA LEU A 560 -3.77 -18.10 -1.99
C LEU A 560 -2.32 -18.17 -2.51
N GLY A 561 -1.44 -18.83 -1.77
CA GLY A 561 0.00 -18.86 -2.01
C GLY A 561 0.43 -20.09 -2.78
N VAL A 562 1.15 -19.91 -3.89
CA VAL A 562 1.75 -21.01 -4.66
C VAL A 562 3.25 -20.78 -4.78
N ALA A 563 4.05 -21.84 -4.68
CA ALA A 563 5.50 -21.75 -4.88
C ALA A 563 5.99 -22.73 -5.94
N THR A 564 6.80 -22.24 -6.89
CA THR A 564 7.46 -23.07 -7.92
C THR A 564 8.97 -23.03 -7.78
N PHE A 565 9.60 -24.21 -7.88
CA PHE A 565 11.05 -24.39 -7.90
C PHE A 565 11.51 -24.94 -9.25
N LEU A 566 12.46 -24.27 -9.88
CA LEU A 566 12.90 -24.58 -11.25
C LEU A 566 14.28 -25.26 -11.28
N SER A 567 15.09 -25.12 -10.24
CA SER A 567 16.46 -25.64 -10.25
C SER A 567 16.94 -26.10 -8.89
N ALA A 568 17.42 -27.35 -8.83
CA ALA A 568 18.07 -27.92 -7.64
C ALA A 568 19.31 -27.11 -7.20
N GLU A 569 20.10 -26.55 -8.13
CA GLU A 569 21.31 -25.77 -7.82
C GLU A 569 21.07 -24.45 -7.07
N ARG A 570 19.88 -23.87 -7.22
CA ARG A 570 19.56 -22.51 -6.73
C ARG A 570 19.03 -22.52 -5.30
N LEU A 571 18.72 -23.69 -4.78
CA LEU A 571 18.26 -23.91 -3.42
C LEU A 571 19.46 -23.78 -2.45
N GLY A 572 19.69 -22.56 -1.96
CA GLY A 572 20.75 -22.22 -1.00
C GLY A 572 20.59 -22.85 0.40
N TYR A 573 21.33 -22.33 1.40
CA TYR A 573 21.32 -22.84 2.78
C TYR A 573 19.90 -22.95 3.36
N PRO A 574 19.62 -23.99 4.16
CA PRO A 574 18.29 -24.18 4.74
C PRO A 574 17.95 -23.00 5.66
N PRO A 575 16.73 -22.44 5.55
CA PRO A 575 16.30 -21.42 6.48
C PRO A 575 16.19 -21.97 7.91
N GLY A 576 16.25 -21.09 8.89
CA GLY A 576 15.95 -21.48 10.28
C GLY A 576 14.54 -22.06 10.37
N LYS A 577 14.36 -23.08 11.21
CA LYS A 577 13.07 -23.77 11.45
C LYS A 577 11.86 -22.81 11.57
N PRO A 578 11.94 -21.67 12.30
CA PRO A 578 10.82 -20.74 12.42
C PRO A 578 10.43 -20.04 11.11
N GLN A 579 11.41 -19.70 10.26
CA GLN A 579 11.13 -19.02 8.98
C GLN A 579 10.49 -19.98 7.97
N ARG A 580 10.93 -21.24 7.99
CA ARG A 580 10.37 -22.31 7.19
C ARG A 580 8.90 -22.57 7.55
N GLU A 581 8.62 -22.76 8.83
CA GLU A 581 7.26 -23.03 9.32
C GLU A 581 6.31 -21.88 8.98
N ARG A 582 6.77 -20.62 9.13
CA ARG A 582 6.00 -19.44 8.72
C ARG A 582 5.71 -19.36 7.23
N LEU A 583 6.62 -19.84 6.36
CA LEU A 583 6.34 -19.87 4.92
C LEU A 583 5.38 -21.02 4.60
N LEU A 584 5.60 -22.21 5.17
CA LEU A 584 4.74 -23.38 4.92
C LEU A 584 3.30 -23.14 5.35
N SER A 585 3.06 -22.41 6.44
CA SER A 585 1.70 -22.04 6.85
C SER A 585 0.99 -21.13 5.85
N ARG A 586 1.74 -20.48 4.95
CA ARG A 586 1.20 -19.55 3.93
C ARG A 586 0.94 -20.22 2.59
N LEU A 587 1.57 -21.35 2.29
CA LEU A 587 1.49 -22.02 0.98
C LEU A 587 0.30 -22.98 0.88
N ASP A 588 -0.39 -22.93 -0.25
CA ASP A 588 -1.52 -23.80 -0.61
C ASP A 588 -1.15 -24.89 -1.61
N ALA A 589 -0.05 -24.67 -2.38
CA ALA A 589 0.49 -25.62 -3.34
C ALA A 589 2.00 -25.43 -3.55
N LEU A 590 2.69 -26.56 -3.75
CA LEU A 590 4.12 -26.63 -4.07
C LEU A 590 4.31 -27.28 -5.44
N LEU A 591 5.11 -26.64 -6.28
CA LEU A 591 5.38 -27.04 -7.65
C LEU A 591 6.89 -27.14 -7.90
N ALA A 592 7.29 -28.03 -8.79
CA ALA A 592 8.67 -28.13 -9.26
C ALA A 592 8.72 -28.53 -10.73
N THR A 593 9.74 -28.07 -11.46
CA THR A 593 9.86 -28.40 -12.90
C THR A 593 10.49 -29.76 -13.18
N SER A 594 11.06 -30.42 -12.16
CA SER A 594 11.66 -31.74 -12.27
C SER A 594 11.64 -32.48 -10.93
N PRO A 595 11.71 -33.83 -10.93
CA PRO A 595 11.84 -34.62 -9.71
C PRO A 595 13.06 -34.23 -8.87
N GLU A 596 14.18 -33.88 -9.51
CA GLU A 596 15.39 -33.42 -8.82
C GLU A 596 15.17 -32.07 -8.11
N ALA A 597 14.49 -31.12 -8.76
CA ALA A 597 14.15 -29.84 -8.14
C ALA A 597 13.19 -30.05 -6.96
N ALA A 598 12.20 -30.94 -7.10
CA ALA A 598 11.28 -31.31 -6.02
C ALA A 598 12.01 -31.93 -4.83
N ALA A 599 12.88 -32.92 -5.06
CA ALA A 599 13.63 -33.58 -4.00
C ALA A 599 14.55 -32.59 -3.27
N ALA A 600 15.24 -31.72 -4.00
CA ALA A 600 16.10 -30.70 -3.41
C ALA A 600 15.29 -29.65 -2.61
N ALA A 601 14.09 -29.29 -3.08
CA ALA A 601 13.20 -28.36 -2.41
C ALA A 601 12.58 -28.96 -1.15
N ALA A 602 12.13 -30.23 -1.19
CA ALA A 602 11.53 -30.96 -0.08
C ALA A 602 12.44 -31.07 1.15
N LEU A 603 13.77 -31.17 0.94
CA LEU A 603 14.76 -31.14 2.02
C LEU A 603 14.73 -29.83 2.83
N ARG A 604 14.22 -28.74 2.23
CA ARG A 604 14.20 -27.38 2.82
C ARG A 604 12.79 -26.93 3.18
N LEU A 605 11.81 -27.29 2.36
CA LEU A 605 10.39 -27.00 2.51
C LEU A 605 9.62 -28.31 2.33
N PRO A 606 9.45 -29.10 3.40
CA PRO A 606 8.71 -30.35 3.36
C PRO A 606 7.28 -30.14 2.86
N GLY A 607 6.81 -31.03 1.99
CA GLY A 607 5.46 -31.02 1.46
C GLY A 607 5.35 -31.81 0.14
N ASP A 608 4.14 -31.91 -0.37
CA ASP A 608 3.85 -32.65 -1.61
C ASP A 608 4.04 -31.74 -2.82
N TYR A 609 5.04 -32.08 -3.65
CA TYR A 609 5.37 -31.32 -4.86
C TYR A 609 4.68 -31.93 -6.07
N ARG A 610 3.92 -31.11 -6.80
CA ARG A 610 3.45 -31.47 -8.13
C ARG A 610 4.51 -31.11 -9.17
N ILE A 611 4.90 -32.09 -9.98
CA ILE A 611 5.84 -31.88 -11.09
C ILE A 611 5.11 -31.24 -12.26
N ILE A 612 5.67 -30.15 -12.78
CA ILE A 612 5.24 -29.44 -13.98
C ILE A 612 6.40 -29.39 -15.00
N PHE A 613 6.14 -29.07 -16.26
CA PHE A 613 7.22 -28.87 -17.24
C PHE A 613 7.64 -27.39 -17.36
N PRO A 614 8.85 -27.07 -17.86
CA PRO A 614 9.33 -25.69 -17.96
C PRO A 614 8.55 -24.77 -18.91
N GLY A 615 7.83 -25.33 -19.88
CA GLY A 615 7.10 -24.58 -20.92
C GLY A 615 8.01 -24.13 -22.06
N VAL A 616 7.57 -24.27 -23.32
CA VAL A 616 8.28 -23.77 -24.51
C VAL A 616 7.39 -22.91 -25.41
N ASP A 617 8.00 -21.94 -26.09
CA ASP A 617 7.37 -21.14 -27.14
C ASP A 617 7.60 -21.84 -28.49
N ALA A 618 6.62 -22.64 -28.92
CA ALA A 618 6.73 -23.44 -30.13
C ALA A 618 6.71 -22.62 -31.43
N GLU A 619 6.28 -21.35 -31.37
CA GLU A 619 6.33 -20.45 -32.52
C GLU A 619 7.72 -19.85 -32.69
N LEU A 620 8.37 -19.50 -31.57
CA LEU A 620 9.75 -19.03 -31.56
C LEU A 620 10.74 -20.14 -31.94
N PHE A 621 10.56 -21.33 -31.36
CA PHE A 621 11.40 -22.51 -31.62
C PHE A 621 10.74 -23.42 -32.65
N ARG A 622 10.93 -23.06 -33.92
CA ARG A 622 10.38 -23.77 -35.07
C ARG A 622 11.51 -24.39 -35.89
N PRO A 623 11.33 -25.59 -36.45
CA PRO A 623 12.35 -26.16 -37.32
C PRO A 623 12.47 -25.35 -38.61
N GLU A 624 13.71 -24.96 -38.89
CA GLU A 624 14.12 -24.40 -40.17
C GLU A 624 15.04 -25.40 -40.90
N GLY A 625 15.61 -25.00 -42.04
CA GLY A 625 16.55 -25.85 -42.79
C GLY A 625 17.70 -26.30 -41.89
N LYS A 626 17.82 -27.62 -41.67
CA LYS A 626 18.82 -28.17 -40.75
C LYS A 626 20.21 -28.13 -41.37
N LEU A 627 21.12 -27.42 -40.70
CA LEU A 627 22.54 -27.41 -41.02
C LEU A 627 23.22 -28.59 -40.32
N LYS A 628 24.33 -29.10 -40.88
CA LYS A 628 25.22 -30.10 -40.23
C LYS A 628 25.97 -29.46 -39.05
N ARG A 629 25.20 -29.06 -38.03
CA ARG A 629 25.62 -28.32 -36.86
C ARG A 629 25.23 -29.10 -35.60
N ILE A 630 26.23 -29.29 -34.73
CA ILE A 630 26.07 -29.84 -33.39
C ILE A 630 26.15 -28.68 -32.39
N VAL A 631 25.11 -28.50 -31.59
CA VAL A 631 25.14 -27.54 -30.47
C VAL A 631 25.31 -28.31 -29.17
N LEU A 632 26.39 -28.02 -28.45
CA LEU A 632 26.63 -28.59 -27.12
C LEU A 632 26.43 -27.51 -26.07
N GLU A 633 25.51 -27.71 -25.13
CA GLU A 633 25.44 -26.84 -23.95
C GLU A 633 26.71 -27.04 -23.12
N TRP A 634 27.50 -25.98 -23.00
CA TRP A 634 28.82 -26.03 -22.42
C TRP A 634 28.85 -25.50 -20.99
N ARG A 635 29.42 -26.30 -20.09
CA ARG A 635 29.73 -25.95 -18.70
C ARG A 635 31.24 -26.10 -18.43
N PRO A 636 31.88 -25.17 -17.70
CA PRO A 636 33.31 -25.29 -17.35
C PRO A 636 33.64 -26.54 -16.50
N THR A 637 32.68 -27.01 -15.71
CA THR A 637 32.77 -28.18 -14.82
C THR A 637 32.69 -29.50 -15.58
N GLU A 638 32.09 -29.52 -16.78
CA GLU A 638 31.77 -30.74 -17.54
C GLU A 638 32.74 -30.98 -18.70
N ARG A 639 34.05 -30.94 -18.40
CA ARG A 639 35.10 -31.06 -19.44
C ARG A 639 35.09 -32.41 -20.16
N GLN A 640 34.71 -33.48 -19.47
CA GLN A 640 34.69 -34.83 -20.01
C GLN A 640 33.63 -34.98 -21.10
N LEU A 641 32.43 -34.44 -20.87
CA LEU A 641 31.34 -34.40 -21.86
C LEU A 641 31.78 -33.67 -23.14
N ALA A 642 32.28 -32.44 -22.99
CA ALA A 642 32.74 -31.64 -24.14
C ALA A 642 33.90 -32.32 -24.89
N ARG A 643 34.85 -32.94 -24.17
CA ARG A 643 35.97 -33.66 -24.79
C ARG A 643 35.52 -34.89 -25.56
N SER A 644 34.55 -35.64 -25.04
CA SER A 644 34.00 -36.81 -25.73
C SER A 644 33.38 -36.42 -27.06
N VAL A 645 32.50 -35.42 -27.08
CA VAL A 645 31.85 -34.95 -28.32
C VAL A 645 32.88 -34.39 -29.31
N LEU A 646 33.81 -33.56 -28.85
CA LEU A 646 34.88 -33.02 -29.71
C LEU A 646 35.85 -34.09 -30.22
N ARG A 647 35.94 -35.27 -29.59
CA ARG A 647 36.75 -36.39 -30.10
C ARG A 647 36.07 -36.99 -31.33
N GLU A 648 34.78 -37.27 -31.25
CA GLU A 648 34.03 -37.89 -32.35
C GLU A 648 33.90 -36.96 -33.57
N VAL A 649 33.72 -35.65 -33.35
CA VAL A 649 33.64 -34.64 -34.43
C VAL A 649 34.91 -34.56 -35.29
N ARG A 650 36.07 -35.02 -34.80
CA ARG A 650 37.29 -35.11 -35.63
C ARG A 650 37.09 -36.03 -36.83
N HIS A 651 36.22 -37.02 -36.72
CA HIS A 651 35.91 -38.00 -37.75
C HIS A 651 34.72 -37.57 -38.63
N LEU A 652 34.10 -36.43 -38.35
CA LEU A 652 32.94 -35.88 -39.06
C LEU A 652 33.33 -34.57 -39.78
N PRO A 653 33.89 -34.61 -41.00
CA PRO A 653 34.52 -33.46 -41.65
C PRO A 653 33.55 -32.32 -42.00
N ASP A 654 32.31 -32.65 -42.36
CA ASP A 654 31.28 -31.68 -42.77
C ASP A 654 30.52 -31.04 -41.60
N TRP A 655 30.84 -31.42 -40.37
CA TRP A 655 30.09 -31.02 -39.20
C TRP A 655 30.79 -29.89 -38.43
N GLU A 656 30.00 -28.88 -38.08
CA GLU A 656 30.38 -27.76 -37.21
C GLU A 656 29.87 -27.97 -35.78
N VAL A 657 30.61 -27.46 -34.80
CA VAL A 657 30.21 -27.49 -33.39
C VAL A 657 30.08 -26.08 -32.84
N VAL A 658 28.97 -25.83 -32.16
CA VAL A 658 28.77 -24.62 -31.36
C VAL A 658 28.73 -25.00 -29.89
N LEU A 659 29.71 -24.52 -29.13
CA LEU A 659 29.71 -24.59 -27.68
C LEU A 659 28.81 -23.47 -27.16
N LEU A 660 27.57 -23.81 -26.80
CA LEU A 660 26.54 -22.89 -26.34
C LEU A 660 26.71 -22.61 -24.84
N ARG A 661 26.81 -21.33 -24.49
CA ARG A 661 26.86 -20.86 -23.10
C ARG A 661 25.57 -20.17 -22.73
N THR A 662 24.87 -20.73 -21.74
CA THR A 662 23.62 -20.22 -21.17
C THR A 662 23.87 -19.30 -19.97
N LYS A 663 25.09 -19.28 -19.41
CA LYS A 663 25.53 -18.42 -18.30
C LYS A 663 26.68 -17.48 -18.75
N PRO A 664 26.93 -16.34 -18.05
CA PRO A 664 28.05 -15.43 -18.33
C PRO A 664 29.44 -16.09 -18.24
N LEU A 665 30.47 -15.40 -18.76
CA LEU A 665 31.82 -15.93 -18.98
C LEU A 665 32.50 -16.39 -17.67
N SER A 666 32.66 -17.70 -17.50
CA SER A 666 33.33 -18.33 -16.34
C SER A 666 34.58 -19.15 -16.71
N GLY A 667 34.98 -19.11 -18.00
CA GLY A 667 36.17 -19.80 -18.51
C GLY A 667 36.18 -19.85 -20.04
N ARG A 668 37.33 -20.24 -20.62
CA ARG A 668 37.45 -20.53 -22.06
C ARG A 668 37.43 -22.05 -22.27
N PRO A 669 36.59 -22.58 -23.19
CA PRO A 669 36.65 -23.99 -23.55
C PRO A 669 37.98 -24.33 -24.21
N THR A 670 38.50 -25.53 -23.94
CA THR A 670 39.68 -26.05 -24.63
C THR A 670 39.24 -26.63 -25.97
N ILE A 671 39.65 -25.99 -27.07
CA ILE A 671 39.36 -26.43 -28.44
C ILE A 671 40.62 -27.10 -29.02
N PRO A 672 40.55 -28.36 -29.49
CA PRO A 672 41.67 -28.99 -30.19
C PRO A 672 42.08 -28.22 -31.44
N ARG A 673 43.39 -28.07 -31.70
CA ARG A 673 43.93 -27.35 -32.87
C ARG A 673 43.37 -27.87 -34.21
N ALA A 674 43.13 -29.18 -34.31
CA ALA A 674 42.54 -29.80 -35.50
C ALA A 674 41.09 -29.36 -35.79
N LEU A 675 40.42 -28.73 -34.83
CA LEU A 675 39.02 -28.31 -34.92
C LEU A 675 38.85 -26.78 -34.82
N SER A 676 39.92 -26.00 -34.81
CA SER A 676 39.86 -24.55 -34.58
C SER A 676 39.03 -23.77 -35.59
N GLY A 677 38.87 -24.28 -36.82
CA GLY A 677 38.02 -23.69 -37.86
C GLY A 677 36.57 -24.20 -37.88
N ARG A 678 36.23 -25.23 -37.09
CA ARG A 678 34.91 -25.88 -37.08
C ARG A 678 34.18 -25.80 -35.73
N VAL A 679 34.85 -25.30 -34.70
CA VAL A 679 34.28 -25.14 -33.36
C VAL A 679 34.18 -23.65 -33.05
N SER A 680 32.97 -23.17 -32.81
CA SER A 680 32.70 -21.82 -32.33
C SER A 680 32.10 -21.83 -30.93
N VAL A 681 32.23 -20.71 -30.23
CA VAL A 681 31.63 -20.53 -28.89
C VAL A 681 30.60 -19.42 -28.99
N ARG A 682 29.34 -19.72 -28.67
CA ARG A 682 28.27 -18.71 -28.66
C ARG A 682 27.68 -18.58 -27.27
N THR A 683 27.31 -17.36 -26.90
CA THR A 683 26.58 -17.07 -25.67
C THR A 683 25.18 -16.63 -26.04
N ALA A 684 24.19 -17.42 -25.66
CA ALA A 684 22.78 -17.09 -25.83
C ALA A 684 22.08 -17.31 -24.48
N ARG A 685 21.61 -16.21 -23.88
CA ARG A 685 21.10 -16.18 -22.50
C ARG A 685 19.59 -16.01 -22.42
N ASP A 686 18.95 -15.63 -23.51
CA ASP A 686 17.50 -15.52 -23.67
C ASP A 686 17.01 -16.44 -24.79
N GLY A 687 15.70 -16.71 -24.81
CA GLY A 687 15.08 -17.61 -25.78
C GLY A 687 15.29 -17.17 -27.23
N ALA A 688 15.24 -15.88 -27.53
CA ALA A 688 15.42 -15.37 -28.90
C ALA A 688 16.82 -15.67 -29.44
N ALA A 689 17.87 -15.35 -28.69
CA ALA A 689 19.25 -15.67 -29.08
C ALA A 689 19.51 -17.18 -29.18
N ARG A 690 18.76 -18.00 -28.43
CA ARG A 690 18.83 -19.47 -28.54
C ARG A 690 18.08 -19.96 -29.78
N ALA A 691 16.93 -19.39 -30.12
CA ALA A 691 16.16 -19.75 -31.30
C ALA A 691 16.94 -19.52 -32.60
N ASP A 692 17.62 -18.37 -32.71
CA ASP A 692 18.54 -18.05 -33.83
C ASP A 692 19.58 -19.15 -34.10
N LEU A 693 19.95 -19.91 -33.06
CA LEU A 693 20.89 -21.02 -33.16
C LEU A 693 20.18 -22.38 -33.32
N LEU A 694 19.18 -22.65 -32.50
CA LEU A 694 18.56 -23.98 -32.36
C LEU A 694 17.64 -24.32 -33.53
N ASN A 695 17.00 -23.33 -34.17
CA ASN A 695 16.06 -23.56 -35.29
C ASN A 695 16.75 -24.26 -36.49
N GLU A 696 18.02 -23.96 -36.75
CA GLU A 696 18.86 -24.58 -37.79
C GLU A 696 19.67 -25.79 -37.30
N THR A 697 19.67 -26.08 -35.99
CA THR A 697 20.52 -27.12 -35.40
C THR A 697 19.99 -28.52 -35.67
N ALA A 698 20.86 -29.42 -36.15
CA ALA A 698 20.51 -30.81 -36.41
C ALA A 698 20.65 -31.70 -35.16
N ILE A 699 21.71 -31.51 -34.36
CA ILE A 699 21.98 -32.30 -33.15
C ILE A 699 22.24 -31.37 -31.97
N PHE A 700 21.55 -31.60 -30.86
CA PHE A 700 21.78 -30.91 -29.59
C PHE A 700 22.28 -31.88 -28.52
N VAL A 701 23.33 -31.48 -27.80
CA VAL A 701 23.90 -32.21 -26.67
C VAL A 701 23.66 -31.41 -25.39
N PRO A 702 22.77 -31.87 -24.48
CA PRO A 702 22.54 -31.17 -23.22
C PRO A 702 23.73 -31.33 -22.26
N ALA A 703 23.93 -30.33 -21.40
CA ALA A 703 24.84 -30.44 -20.27
C ALA A 703 24.22 -31.33 -19.16
N LEU A 704 25.06 -31.97 -18.35
CA LEU A 704 24.63 -32.81 -17.22
C LEU A 704 23.85 -32.01 -16.17
N GLU A 705 24.34 -30.80 -15.87
CA GLU A 705 23.73 -29.77 -15.03
C GLU A 705 23.27 -28.58 -15.90
N GLY A 706 22.74 -28.92 -17.08
CA GLY A 706 22.15 -28.00 -18.05
C GLY A 706 20.81 -27.44 -17.58
N LEU A 707 20.26 -26.52 -18.35
CA LEU A 707 18.89 -26.06 -18.14
C LEU A 707 17.94 -26.98 -18.90
N ASP A 708 17.01 -27.65 -18.22
CA ASP A 708 16.00 -28.55 -18.84
C ASP A 708 15.23 -27.86 -19.97
N ARG A 709 15.00 -26.55 -19.83
CA ARG A 709 14.39 -25.67 -20.85
C ARG A 709 15.12 -25.75 -22.20
N VAL A 710 16.45 -25.75 -22.22
CA VAL A 710 17.22 -25.65 -23.47
C VAL A 710 17.11 -26.94 -24.28
N ALA A 711 17.06 -28.09 -23.61
CA ALA A 711 16.76 -29.36 -24.26
C ALA A 711 15.34 -29.39 -24.84
N LEU A 712 14.36 -28.83 -24.12
CA LEU A 712 12.99 -28.69 -24.60
C LEU A 712 12.87 -27.73 -25.81
N GLU A 713 13.63 -26.65 -25.83
CA GLU A 713 13.72 -25.70 -26.95
C GLU A 713 14.37 -26.32 -28.18
N ALA A 714 15.47 -27.06 -28.01
CA ALA A 714 16.09 -27.81 -29.08
C ALA A 714 15.15 -28.88 -29.65
N ALA A 715 14.38 -29.54 -28.79
CA ALA A 715 13.35 -30.48 -29.18
C ALA A 715 12.21 -29.81 -29.98
N ALA A 716 11.72 -28.64 -29.52
CA ALA A 716 10.70 -27.86 -30.24
C ALA A 716 11.19 -27.41 -31.63
N ALA A 717 12.44 -26.97 -31.70
CA ALA A 717 13.13 -26.66 -32.95
C ALA A 717 13.36 -27.90 -33.84
N GLY A 718 13.08 -29.12 -33.38
CA GLY A 718 13.21 -30.36 -34.17
C GLY A 718 14.65 -30.88 -34.29
N ALA A 719 15.53 -30.55 -33.34
CA ALA A 719 16.86 -31.17 -33.26
C ALA A 719 16.77 -32.59 -32.67
N ALA A 720 17.67 -33.48 -33.11
CA ALA A 720 17.91 -34.74 -32.41
C ALA A 720 18.68 -34.47 -31.10
N ILE A 721 18.34 -35.16 -30.02
CA ILE A 721 18.91 -34.91 -28.69
C ILE A 721 19.86 -36.06 -28.33
N ALA A 722 21.16 -35.78 -28.27
CA ALA A 722 22.19 -36.76 -27.93
C ALA A 722 22.35 -36.93 -26.40
N ALA A 723 21.30 -37.47 -25.75
CA ALA A 723 21.24 -37.68 -24.31
C ALA A 723 20.80 -39.12 -23.96
N PRO A 724 21.64 -40.14 -24.22
CA PRO A 724 21.29 -41.53 -23.95
C PRO A 724 21.16 -41.81 -22.44
N PRO A 725 20.41 -42.86 -22.04
CA PRO A 725 20.35 -43.30 -20.65
C PRO A 725 21.74 -43.56 -20.06
N GLY A 726 21.95 -43.20 -18.78
CA GLY A 726 23.24 -43.39 -18.10
C GLY A 726 24.26 -42.26 -18.31
N LEU A 727 23.90 -41.18 -19.02
CA LEU A 727 24.80 -40.06 -19.32
C LEU A 727 25.50 -39.45 -18.09
N ARG A 728 24.82 -39.36 -16.94
CA ARG A 728 25.41 -38.87 -15.67
C ARG A 728 26.53 -39.78 -15.13
N MET A 729 26.49 -41.08 -15.42
CA MET A 729 27.49 -42.06 -14.99
C MET A 729 28.63 -42.19 -16.00
N GLN A 730 28.32 -42.08 -17.29
CA GLN A 730 29.29 -42.24 -18.38
C GLN A 730 29.08 -41.16 -19.45
N PRO A 731 29.71 -39.97 -19.30
CA PRO A 731 29.57 -38.86 -20.25
C PRO A 731 30.00 -39.18 -21.69
N GLU A 732 30.85 -40.19 -21.89
CA GLU A 732 31.31 -40.65 -23.20
C GLU A 732 30.17 -41.13 -24.11
N LEU A 733 29.05 -41.56 -23.52
CA LEU A 733 27.88 -42.00 -24.27
C LEU A 733 27.28 -40.88 -25.14
N ALA A 734 27.42 -39.62 -24.74
CA ALA A 734 26.98 -38.49 -25.57
C ALA A 734 27.81 -38.35 -26.85
N GLY A 735 29.13 -38.63 -26.80
CA GLY A 735 29.96 -38.64 -28.00
C GLY A 735 29.50 -39.71 -28.99
N ALA A 736 29.33 -40.95 -28.52
CA ALA A 736 28.86 -42.06 -29.35
C ALA A 736 27.45 -41.81 -29.93
N ALA A 737 26.53 -41.27 -29.13
CA ALA A 737 25.19 -40.88 -29.60
C ALA A 737 25.26 -39.77 -30.66
N THR A 738 26.14 -38.77 -30.47
CA THR A 738 26.36 -37.69 -31.44
C THR A 738 26.89 -38.24 -32.76
N ALA A 739 27.88 -39.13 -32.73
CA ALA A 739 28.43 -39.77 -33.93
C ALA A 739 27.35 -40.54 -34.69
N ARG A 740 26.60 -41.39 -33.98
CA ARG A 740 25.51 -42.18 -34.56
C ARG A 740 24.45 -41.30 -35.24
N LEU A 741 24.05 -40.20 -34.61
CA LEU A 741 23.08 -39.25 -35.18
C LEU A 741 23.66 -38.46 -36.37
N ALA A 742 24.97 -38.24 -36.40
CA ALA A 742 25.63 -37.54 -37.49
C ALA A 742 25.80 -38.43 -38.74
N GLU A 743 25.91 -39.75 -38.56
CA GLU A 743 26.08 -40.74 -39.63
C GLU A 743 24.76 -41.27 -40.20
N ASP A 744 23.69 -41.33 -39.39
CA ASP A 744 22.38 -41.86 -39.78
C ASP A 744 21.33 -40.74 -39.88
N ASP A 745 21.09 -40.28 -41.13
CA ASP A 745 20.15 -39.21 -41.43
C ASP A 745 18.70 -39.58 -41.11
N GLU A 746 18.28 -40.83 -41.39
CA GLU A 746 16.91 -41.29 -41.13
C GLU A 746 16.62 -41.36 -39.63
N LEU A 747 17.57 -41.89 -38.84
CA LEU A 747 17.49 -41.88 -37.39
C LEU A 747 17.40 -40.46 -36.84
N ARG A 748 18.27 -39.56 -37.31
CA ARG A 748 18.32 -38.17 -36.84
C ARG A 748 17.01 -37.43 -37.12
N GLU A 749 16.46 -37.56 -38.32
CA GLU A 749 15.19 -36.95 -38.66
C GLU A 749 14.02 -37.55 -37.88
N ARG A 750 14.00 -38.88 -37.70
CA ARG A 750 12.98 -39.55 -36.89
C ARG A 750 13.01 -39.07 -35.45
N GLU A 751 14.20 -38.99 -34.83
CA GLU A 751 14.36 -38.46 -33.48
C GLU A 751 13.94 -36.99 -33.40
N GLY A 752 14.35 -36.14 -34.34
CA GLY A 752 13.94 -34.74 -34.40
C GLY A 752 12.42 -34.57 -34.48
N ARG A 753 11.73 -35.38 -35.31
CA ARG A 753 10.26 -35.39 -35.40
C ARG A 753 9.60 -35.82 -34.08
N GLU A 754 10.08 -36.88 -33.44
CA GLU A 754 9.53 -37.36 -32.18
C GLU A 754 9.78 -36.39 -31.01
N ASN A 755 10.96 -35.78 -30.95
CA ASN A 755 11.30 -34.76 -29.97
C ASN A 755 10.39 -33.53 -30.10
N ARG A 756 10.15 -33.07 -31.34
CA ARG A 756 9.21 -31.98 -31.61
C ARG A 756 7.79 -32.31 -31.14
N LYS A 757 7.25 -33.48 -31.50
CA LYS A 757 5.92 -33.92 -31.04
C LYS A 757 5.80 -33.93 -29.52
N ARG A 758 6.86 -34.29 -28.79
CA ARG A 758 6.90 -34.24 -27.32
C ARG A 758 6.95 -32.81 -26.78
N ALA A 759 7.68 -31.93 -27.44
CA ALA A 759 7.80 -30.52 -27.06
C ALA A 759 6.49 -29.74 -27.29
N GLU A 760 5.75 -30.04 -28.36
CA GLU A 760 4.42 -29.46 -28.67
C GLU A 760 3.35 -29.80 -27.62
N ARG A 761 3.61 -30.78 -26.74
CA ARG A 761 2.76 -31.10 -25.58
C ARG A 761 3.13 -30.33 -24.31
N GLN A 762 4.24 -29.60 -24.34
CA GLN A 762 4.82 -28.89 -23.20
C GLN A 762 4.95 -27.39 -23.48
N THR A 763 4.00 -26.83 -24.24
CA THR A 763 3.98 -25.40 -24.57
C THR A 763 3.57 -24.56 -23.36
N PHE A 764 3.88 -23.25 -23.39
CA PHE A 764 3.36 -22.32 -22.38
C PHE A 764 1.82 -22.31 -22.30
N ALA A 765 1.12 -22.60 -23.40
CA ALA A 765 -0.33 -22.73 -23.40
C ALA A 765 -0.82 -23.97 -22.64
N GLN A 766 -0.16 -25.13 -22.76
CA GLN A 766 -0.47 -26.27 -21.87
C GLN A 766 -0.12 -25.94 -20.42
N LEU A 767 1.04 -25.32 -20.19
CA LEU A 767 1.49 -24.97 -18.84
C LEU A 767 0.46 -24.09 -18.13
N ALA A 768 -0.06 -23.07 -18.83
CA ALA A 768 -1.08 -22.18 -18.31
C ALA A 768 -2.40 -22.92 -18.02
N ARG A 769 -2.82 -23.89 -18.85
CA ARG A 769 -4.00 -24.73 -18.57
C ARG A 769 -3.84 -25.58 -17.31
N GLU A 770 -2.65 -26.10 -17.07
CA GLU A 770 -2.38 -26.83 -15.82
C GLU A 770 -2.45 -25.93 -14.59
N HIS A 771 -1.96 -24.70 -14.71
CA HIS A 771 -2.02 -23.70 -13.65
C HIS A 771 -3.44 -23.18 -13.43
N ASP A 772 -4.22 -22.92 -14.49
CA ASP A 772 -5.64 -22.55 -14.39
C ASP A 772 -6.43 -23.63 -13.65
N ALA A 773 -6.26 -24.91 -14.00
CA ALA A 773 -6.92 -26.01 -13.28
C ALA A 773 -6.51 -26.07 -11.79
N LEU A 774 -5.23 -25.84 -11.48
CA LEU A 774 -4.75 -25.76 -10.10
C LEU A 774 -5.36 -24.55 -9.37
N TYR A 775 -5.31 -23.36 -9.95
CA TYR A 775 -5.82 -22.13 -9.35
C TYR A 775 -7.32 -22.19 -9.15
N GLY A 776 -8.08 -22.74 -10.11
CA GLY A 776 -9.51 -22.99 -9.96
C GLY A 776 -9.82 -23.96 -8.81
N LYS A 777 -8.98 -25.00 -8.59
CA LYS A 777 -9.11 -25.89 -7.42
C LYS A 777 -8.83 -25.16 -6.11
N LEU A 778 -7.80 -24.30 -6.07
CA LEU A 778 -7.47 -23.52 -4.88
C LEU A 778 -8.52 -22.46 -4.58
N ALA A 779 -9.03 -21.75 -5.60
CA ALA A 779 -10.04 -20.70 -5.46
C ALA A 779 -11.34 -21.20 -4.83
N LYS A 780 -11.72 -22.48 -5.06
CA LYS A 780 -12.86 -23.13 -4.40
C LYS A 780 -12.74 -23.22 -2.88
N ARG A 781 -11.53 -23.08 -2.32
CA ARG A 781 -11.31 -23.03 -0.86
C ARG A 781 -11.68 -21.68 -0.24
N ARG A 782 -11.94 -20.64 -1.05
CA ARG A 782 -12.42 -19.34 -0.57
C ARG A 782 -13.93 -19.37 -0.52
N ARG A 783 -14.53 -18.93 0.59
CA ARG A 783 -15.98 -18.77 0.67
C ARG A 783 -16.45 -17.74 -0.35
N ALA A 784 -17.58 -18.00 -0.99
CA ALA A 784 -18.19 -17.05 -1.90
C ALA A 784 -18.54 -15.76 -1.15
N ARG A 785 -18.28 -14.61 -1.78
CA ARG A 785 -18.71 -13.31 -1.25
C ARG A 785 -20.23 -13.23 -1.42
N GLY A 786 -20.97 -13.17 -0.30
CA GLY A 786 -22.43 -13.00 -0.35
C GLY A 786 -22.80 -11.61 -0.89
N GLU A 787 -23.87 -11.53 -1.68
CA GLU A 787 -24.45 -10.26 -2.12
C GLU A 787 -25.34 -9.65 -1.03
N GLN A 788 -25.28 -8.31 -0.95
CA GLN A 788 -26.12 -7.38 -0.20
C GLN A 788 -26.33 -7.64 1.30
N ASP A 789 -26.06 -6.61 2.11
CA ASP A 789 -26.41 -6.57 3.53
C ASP A 789 -27.95 -6.47 3.67
N SER A 790 -28.60 -7.63 3.84
CA SER A 790 -30.05 -7.76 4.05
C SER A 790 -30.53 -7.04 5.30
N LEU A 791 -29.60 -6.70 6.21
CA LEU A 791 -29.85 -6.00 7.46
C LEU A 791 -29.39 -4.54 7.41
N SER A 792 -29.09 -4.00 6.22
CA SER A 792 -28.59 -2.63 6.03
C SER A 792 -29.50 -1.53 6.63
N SER A 793 -30.80 -1.79 6.81
CA SER A 793 -31.75 -0.89 7.45
C SER A 793 -31.87 -1.02 8.98
N ARG A 794 -31.26 -2.05 9.59
CA ARG A 794 -31.27 -2.27 11.05
C ARG A 794 -30.32 -1.31 11.76
N GLU A 795 -30.57 -1.02 13.03
CA GLU A 795 -29.67 -0.20 13.86
C GLU A 795 -28.32 -0.88 14.09
N TRP A 796 -27.30 -0.09 14.46
CA TRP A 796 -26.00 -0.64 14.85
C TRP A 796 -25.97 -0.93 16.34
N ILE A 797 -25.51 -2.12 16.70
CA ILE A 797 -25.24 -2.54 18.08
C ILE A 797 -23.77 -2.91 18.25
N VAL A 798 -23.31 -2.91 19.50
CA VAL A 798 -21.98 -3.40 19.88
C VAL A 798 -22.14 -4.75 20.56
N CYS A 799 -21.39 -5.75 20.09
CA CYS A 799 -21.48 -7.13 20.56
C CYS A 799 -20.11 -7.64 21.02
N ASP A 800 -20.06 -8.31 22.16
CA ASP A 800 -18.87 -9.03 22.61
C ASP A 800 -19.18 -10.53 22.56
N LEU A 801 -18.42 -11.29 21.76
CA LEU A 801 -18.75 -12.68 21.40
C LEU A 801 -17.98 -13.73 22.18
N HIS A 802 -17.17 -13.33 23.14
CA HIS A 802 -16.34 -14.27 23.90
C HIS A 802 -16.13 -13.71 25.31
N MET A 803 -16.85 -14.25 26.29
CA MET A 803 -16.67 -13.89 27.71
C MET A 803 -17.10 -15.01 28.64
N HIS A 804 -16.59 -14.93 29.87
CA HIS A 804 -16.75 -15.95 30.89
C HIS A 804 -17.38 -15.37 32.16
N THR A 805 -17.98 -16.23 32.97
CA THR A 805 -18.67 -15.96 34.23
C THR A 805 -18.11 -16.84 35.35
N SER A 806 -18.63 -16.70 36.57
CA SER A 806 -18.26 -17.53 37.74
C SER A 806 -18.51 -19.04 37.55
N TRP A 807 -19.24 -19.43 36.50
CA TRP A 807 -19.39 -20.83 36.08
C TRP A 807 -18.11 -21.39 35.44
N SER A 808 -17.33 -20.54 34.76
CA SER A 808 -15.99 -20.90 34.27
C SER A 808 -15.01 -21.05 35.44
N HIS A 809 -14.30 -22.18 35.46
CA HIS A 809 -13.36 -22.53 36.55
C HIS A 809 -12.22 -21.51 36.82
N ASP A 810 -11.99 -20.56 35.93
CA ASP A 810 -10.96 -19.53 36.03
C ASP A 810 -11.48 -18.09 35.93
N CYS A 811 -12.80 -17.89 36.01
CA CYS A 811 -13.44 -16.58 36.05
C CYS A 811 -14.20 -16.38 37.37
N ALA A 812 -14.29 -15.14 37.84
CA ALA A 812 -14.93 -14.76 39.11
C ALA A 812 -16.03 -13.70 38.93
N ILE A 813 -16.53 -13.52 37.70
CA ILE A 813 -17.57 -12.54 37.40
C ILE A 813 -18.94 -13.20 37.58
N GLU A 814 -19.73 -12.76 38.55
CA GLU A 814 -21.11 -13.25 38.68
C GLU A 814 -21.97 -12.75 37.51
N VAL A 815 -22.92 -13.58 37.06
CA VAL A 815 -23.77 -13.27 35.89
C VAL A 815 -24.49 -11.91 36.02
N PRO A 816 -25.10 -11.54 37.16
CA PRO A 816 -25.75 -10.24 37.31
C PRO A 816 -24.80 -9.04 37.18
N ASP A 817 -23.56 -9.18 37.67
CA ASP A 817 -22.54 -8.14 37.59
C ASP A 817 -22.07 -7.97 36.14
N LEU A 818 -21.89 -9.08 35.42
CA LEU A 818 -21.56 -9.07 33.99
C LEU A 818 -22.63 -8.33 33.18
N LEU A 819 -23.90 -8.67 33.38
CA LEU A 819 -25.03 -8.06 32.66
C LEU A 819 -25.10 -6.55 32.92
N THR A 820 -25.05 -6.16 34.20
CA THR A 820 -25.09 -4.75 34.61
C THR A 820 -23.92 -3.96 34.01
N HIS A 821 -22.73 -4.55 34.01
CA HIS A 821 -21.54 -3.90 33.48
C HIS A 821 -21.60 -3.79 31.94
N ALA A 822 -22.04 -4.84 31.24
CA ALA A 822 -22.23 -4.84 29.80
C ALA A 822 -23.22 -3.77 29.33
N GLU A 823 -24.33 -3.58 30.05
CA GLU A 823 -25.30 -2.49 29.80
C GLU A 823 -24.66 -1.11 30.02
N THR A 824 -23.88 -0.95 31.09
CA THR A 824 -23.17 0.30 31.40
C THR A 824 -22.14 0.65 30.32
N GLU A 825 -21.47 -0.36 29.75
CA GLU A 825 -20.50 -0.22 28.66
C GLU A 825 -21.16 0.00 27.28
N GLY A 826 -22.49 -0.01 27.22
CA GLY A 826 -23.28 0.22 26.01
C GLY A 826 -23.25 -0.93 25.02
N LEU A 827 -23.07 -2.17 25.50
CA LEU A 827 -23.24 -3.37 24.65
C LEU A 827 -24.72 -3.56 24.34
N GLY A 828 -25.02 -4.08 23.14
CA GLY A 828 -26.37 -4.45 22.71
C GLY A 828 -26.58 -5.97 22.65
N ALA A 829 -25.50 -6.75 22.53
CA ALA A 829 -25.54 -8.19 22.65
C ALA A 829 -24.25 -8.74 23.29
N ILE A 830 -24.35 -9.89 23.96
CA ILE A 830 -23.22 -10.58 24.57
C ILE A 830 -23.33 -12.08 24.33
N ALA A 831 -22.21 -12.77 24.12
CA ALA A 831 -22.16 -14.23 24.12
C ALA A 831 -21.44 -14.73 25.37
N ILE A 832 -22.13 -15.51 26.18
CA ILE A 832 -21.55 -16.16 27.37
C ILE A 832 -21.04 -17.53 26.94
N THR A 833 -19.75 -17.77 27.11
CA THR A 833 -19.03 -18.90 26.51
C THR A 833 -18.18 -19.62 27.55
N ASP A 834 -18.78 -19.97 28.69
CA ASP A 834 -18.07 -20.61 29.79
C ASP A 834 -17.39 -21.94 29.38
N HIS A 835 -16.29 -22.27 30.06
CA HIS A 835 -15.43 -23.39 29.72
C HIS A 835 -16.05 -24.74 30.08
N ASN A 836 -16.51 -25.48 29.08
CA ASN A 836 -17.08 -26.83 29.20
C ASN A 836 -18.32 -26.91 30.11
N VAL A 837 -19.03 -25.79 30.28
CA VAL A 837 -20.24 -25.71 31.11
C VAL A 837 -21.22 -24.71 30.49
N PHE A 838 -22.51 -25.01 30.54
CA PHE A 838 -23.55 -24.18 29.92
C PHE A 838 -24.40 -23.37 30.94
N GLY A 839 -24.15 -23.53 32.24
CA GLY A 839 -24.96 -22.94 33.32
C GLY A 839 -25.05 -21.41 33.30
N GLY A 840 -23.93 -20.71 33.06
CA GLY A 840 -23.90 -19.25 33.02
C GLY A 840 -24.74 -18.66 31.88
N ALA A 841 -24.76 -19.33 30.73
CA ALA A 841 -25.62 -18.97 29.60
C ALA A 841 -27.11 -19.09 29.95
N LEU A 842 -27.51 -20.18 30.63
CA LEU A 842 -28.89 -20.38 31.08
C LEU A 842 -29.32 -19.34 32.13
N GLU A 843 -28.44 -19.02 33.08
CA GLU A 843 -28.69 -18.00 34.10
C GLU A 843 -28.90 -16.62 33.47
N ALA A 844 -28.06 -16.23 32.50
CA ALA A 844 -28.20 -14.96 31.81
C ALA A 844 -29.44 -14.89 30.92
N LEU A 845 -29.84 -15.99 30.27
CA LEU A 845 -31.08 -16.07 29.51
C LEU A 845 -32.33 -15.92 30.39
N ALA A 846 -32.27 -16.36 31.65
CA ALA A 846 -33.35 -16.21 32.61
C ALA A 846 -33.41 -14.83 33.27
N ALA A 847 -32.34 -14.04 33.16
CA ALA A 847 -32.24 -12.70 33.75
C ALA A 847 -33.07 -11.66 32.97
N THR A 848 -33.55 -10.64 33.67
CA THR A 848 -34.19 -9.49 33.04
C THR A 848 -33.12 -8.48 32.63
N THR A 849 -32.82 -8.39 31.33
CA THR A 849 -31.83 -7.47 30.76
C THR A 849 -32.32 -6.88 29.44
N SER A 850 -31.77 -5.72 29.08
CA SER A 850 -31.95 -5.10 27.76
C SER A 850 -31.03 -5.67 26.68
N LEU A 851 -30.05 -6.50 27.07
CA LEU A 851 -29.08 -7.12 26.16
C LEU A 851 -29.68 -8.32 25.43
N THR A 852 -29.26 -8.51 24.18
CA THR A 852 -29.45 -9.79 23.49
C THR A 852 -28.39 -10.78 23.99
N VAL A 853 -28.80 -11.81 24.73
CA VAL A 853 -27.89 -12.86 25.23
C VAL A 853 -27.81 -13.99 24.20
N ILE A 854 -26.60 -14.27 23.72
CA ILE A 854 -26.29 -15.42 22.87
C ILE A 854 -25.79 -16.55 23.79
N PRO A 855 -26.54 -17.66 23.92
CA PRO A 855 -26.07 -18.78 24.71
C PRO A 855 -24.96 -19.52 24.00
N GLY A 856 -23.84 -19.75 24.68
CA GLY A 856 -22.72 -20.50 24.14
C GLY A 856 -21.90 -21.23 25.19
N GLU A 857 -20.86 -21.90 24.70
CA GLU A 857 -19.94 -22.70 25.51
C GLU A 857 -18.58 -22.76 24.81
N GLU A 858 -17.47 -22.57 25.53
CA GLU A 858 -16.12 -22.83 25.01
C GLU A 858 -15.68 -24.25 25.36
N VAL A 859 -15.79 -25.15 24.38
CA VAL A 859 -15.60 -26.59 24.54
C VAL A 859 -14.16 -26.97 24.26
N LYS A 860 -13.53 -27.68 25.20
CA LYS A 860 -12.20 -28.25 25.02
C LYS A 860 -12.26 -29.57 24.25
N THR A 861 -11.61 -29.62 23.10
CA THR A 861 -11.48 -30.84 22.27
C THR A 861 -10.43 -31.80 22.82
N ALA A 862 -10.39 -33.02 22.28
CA ALA A 862 -9.43 -34.06 22.70
C ALA A 862 -7.96 -33.63 22.55
N ASP A 863 -7.60 -33.04 21.40
CA ASP A 863 -6.21 -32.81 21.00
C ASP A 863 -5.96 -31.57 20.13
N GLN A 864 -7.00 -30.82 19.75
CA GLN A 864 -6.89 -29.71 18.76
C GLN A 864 -7.38 -28.36 19.34
N GLY A 865 -7.26 -28.15 20.65
CA GLY A 865 -7.62 -26.89 21.28
C GLY A 865 -9.09 -26.75 21.64
N GLU A 866 -9.61 -25.52 21.58
CA GLU A 866 -10.96 -25.15 22.00
C GLU A 866 -11.81 -24.68 20.82
N VAL A 867 -13.12 -24.90 20.92
CA VAL A 867 -14.13 -24.45 19.96
C VAL A 867 -15.31 -23.86 20.73
N ILE A 868 -15.76 -22.68 20.35
CA ILE A 868 -16.97 -22.08 20.89
C ILE A 868 -18.16 -22.54 20.07
N GLY A 869 -19.19 -23.07 20.73
CA GLY A 869 -20.52 -23.20 20.15
C GLY A 869 -21.38 -22.02 20.58
N LEU A 870 -21.97 -21.30 19.61
CA LEU A 870 -22.98 -20.25 19.88
C LEU A 870 -24.37 -20.72 19.49
N PHE A 871 -25.40 -20.12 20.09
CA PHE A 871 -26.81 -20.51 19.91
C PHE A 871 -27.06 -21.97 20.31
N LEU A 872 -26.41 -22.44 21.37
CA LEU A 872 -26.59 -23.77 21.90
C LEU A 872 -27.88 -23.87 22.73
N SER A 873 -28.35 -25.11 22.89
CA SER A 873 -29.53 -25.47 23.70
C SER A 873 -29.17 -26.37 24.89
N GLU A 874 -28.08 -27.12 24.79
CA GLU A 874 -27.55 -28.00 25.83
C GLU A 874 -26.01 -28.04 25.76
N GLU A 875 -25.40 -28.46 26.87
CA GLU A 875 -23.94 -28.59 27.02
C GLU A 875 -23.35 -29.60 26.03
N ILE A 876 -22.18 -29.29 25.47
CA ILE A 876 -21.43 -30.18 24.58
C ILE A 876 -20.47 -31.04 25.38
N GLN A 877 -20.40 -32.33 25.08
CA GLN A 877 -19.46 -33.23 25.75
C GLN A 877 -18.00 -32.78 25.56
N ARG A 878 -17.33 -32.51 26.67
CA ARG A 878 -15.89 -32.22 26.72
C ARG A 878 -15.04 -33.39 26.19
N GLY A 879 -13.96 -33.06 25.48
CA GLY A 879 -12.93 -34.01 25.07
C GLY A 879 -13.30 -34.86 23.86
N LEU A 880 -14.33 -34.47 23.10
CA LEU A 880 -14.61 -35.04 21.79
C LEU A 880 -13.50 -34.69 20.78
N PRO A 881 -13.25 -35.53 19.76
CA PRO A 881 -12.43 -35.17 18.62
C PRO A 881 -12.92 -33.87 17.96
N PHE A 882 -12.01 -33.07 17.40
CA PHE A 882 -12.33 -31.75 16.82
C PHE A 882 -13.54 -31.78 15.88
N ALA A 883 -13.56 -32.72 14.92
CA ALA A 883 -14.66 -32.88 13.96
C ALA A 883 -16.00 -33.26 14.62
N ASP A 884 -15.96 -34.06 15.68
CA ASP A 884 -17.14 -34.50 16.41
C ASP A 884 -17.70 -33.35 17.26
N THR A 885 -16.83 -32.49 17.82
CA THR A 885 -17.23 -31.25 18.47
C THR A 885 -17.95 -30.31 17.50
N LEU A 886 -17.40 -30.12 16.28
CA LEU A 886 -18.07 -29.29 15.26
C LEU A 886 -19.45 -29.85 14.92
N SER A 887 -19.52 -31.17 14.71
CA SER A 887 -20.75 -31.88 14.38
C SER A 887 -21.79 -31.79 15.50
N ALA A 888 -21.37 -31.85 16.76
CA ALA A 888 -22.26 -31.71 17.91
C ALA A 888 -22.87 -30.29 18.00
N ILE A 889 -22.06 -29.25 17.78
CA ILE A 889 -22.54 -27.86 17.73
C ILE A 889 -23.56 -27.67 16.61
N HIS A 890 -23.23 -28.11 15.39
CA HIS A 890 -24.16 -28.04 14.25
C HIS A 890 -25.40 -28.90 14.44
N GLY A 891 -25.29 -30.02 15.16
CA GLY A 891 -26.40 -30.92 15.47
C GLY A 891 -27.51 -30.24 16.29
N GLN A 892 -27.15 -29.25 17.12
CA GLN A 892 -28.10 -28.41 17.83
C GLN A 892 -28.61 -27.21 17.01
N GLY A 893 -28.13 -27.06 15.76
CA GLY A 893 -28.38 -25.86 14.95
C GLY A 893 -27.52 -24.65 15.36
N GLY A 894 -26.53 -24.85 16.23
CA GLY A 894 -25.61 -23.81 16.69
C GLY A 894 -24.60 -23.38 15.64
N ILE A 895 -23.78 -22.40 16.00
CA ILE A 895 -22.71 -21.82 15.18
C ILE A 895 -21.36 -22.25 15.73
N VAL A 896 -20.49 -22.77 14.86
CA VAL A 896 -19.09 -23.06 15.18
C VAL A 896 -18.27 -21.78 15.13
N TYR A 897 -17.82 -21.30 16.28
CA TYR A 897 -16.93 -20.17 16.44
C TYR A 897 -15.55 -20.68 16.88
N LEU A 898 -14.50 -20.42 16.10
CA LEU A 898 -13.14 -20.83 16.46
C LEU A 898 -12.41 -19.70 17.20
N PRO A 899 -12.21 -19.81 18.53
CA PRO A 899 -11.52 -18.80 19.33
C PRO A 899 -10.00 -18.87 19.14
N HIS A 900 -9.34 -17.71 19.31
CA HIS A 900 -7.88 -17.51 19.37
C HIS A 900 -6.99 -18.52 18.59
N PRO A 901 -7.24 -18.76 17.28
CA PRO A 901 -6.76 -19.94 16.54
C PRO A 901 -5.24 -20.01 16.30
N PHE A 902 -4.51 -18.95 16.63
CA PHE A 902 -3.05 -18.86 16.48
C PHE A 902 -2.32 -18.57 17.80
N ASP A 903 -3.01 -18.64 18.94
CA ASP A 903 -2.38 -18.49 20.23
C ASP A 903 -1.55 -19.72 20.61
N ARG A 904 -0.27 -19.67 20.27
CA ARG A 904 0.69 -20.75 20.55
C ARG A 904 1.01 -20.93 22.05
N MET A 905 0.44 -20.10 22.93
CA MET A 905 0.50 -20.31 24.38
C MET A 905 -0.56 -21.32 24.86
N HIS A 906 -1.58 -21.59 24.05
CA HIS A 906 -2.64 -22.56 24.30
C HIS A 906 -2.57 -23.71 23.28
N SER A 907 -3.40 -24.74 23.49
CA SER A 907 -3.56 -25.79 22.49
C SER A 907 -4.44 -25.27 21.37
N ILE A 908 -3.96 -25.32 20.12
CA ILE A 908 -4.68 -24.83 18.94
C ILE A 908 -4.75 -25.93 17.87
N PRO A 909 -5.72 -25.87 16.94
CA PRO A 909 -5.74 -26.78 15.81
C PRO A 909 -4.48 -26.62 14.97
N ASP A 910 -3.89 -27.74 14.53
CA ASP A 910 -2.79 -27.66 13.59
C ASP A 910 -3.26 -27.14 12.20
N ALA A 911 -2.31 -26.65 11.40
CA ALA A 911 -2.65 -26.06 10.10
C ALA A 911 -3.31 -27.05 9.12
N ALA A 912 -3.09 -28.36 9.26
CA ALA A 912 -3.70 -29.37 8.42
C ALA A 912 -5.15 -29.65 8.83
N THR A 913 -5.42 -29.75 10.13
CA THR A 913 -6.76 -29.84 10.72
C THR A 913 -7.59 -28.61 10.34
N LEU A 914 -7.04 -27.41 10.55
CA LEU A 914 -7.71 -26.17 10.22
C LEU A 914 -8.14 -26.12 8.75
N ARG A 915 -7.25 -26.50 7.83
CA ARG A 915 -7.53 -26.56 6.38
C ARG A 915 -8.57 -27.60 6.00
N ARG A 916 -8.67 -28.71 6.73
CA ARG A 916 -9.61 -29.79 6.44
C ARG A 916 -11.05 -29.39 6.78
N HIS A 917 -11.21 -28.62 7.86
CA HIS A 917 -12.51 -28.25 8.43
C HIS A 917 -12.90 -26.78 8.19
N LEU A 918 -12.24 -26.07 7.25
CA LEU A 918 -12.56 -24.67 6.92
C LEU A 918 -14.04 -24.45 6.57
N ASP A 919 -14.66 -25.41 5.90
CA ASP A 919 -16.05 -25.32 5.47
C ASP A 919 -17.04 -25.51 6.63
N GLU A 920 -16.59 -26.09 7.75
CA GLU A 920 -17.38 -26.37 8.96
C GLU A 920 -17.22 -25.28 10.04
N ILE A 921 -16.25 -24.36 9.92
CA ILE A 921 -16.03 -23.28 10.88
C ILE A 921 -16.84 -22.04 10.49
N ASP A 922 -17.97 -21.78 11.11
CA ASP A 922 -18.85 -20.66 10.72
C ASP A 922 -18.23 -19.29 10.95
N VAL A 923 -17.62 -19.08 12.13
CA VAL A 923 -17.00 -17.81 12.57
C VAL A 923 -15.56 -18.04 13.02
N PHE A 924 -14.67 -17.13 12.63
CA PHE A 924 -13.24 -17.21 12.93
C PHE A 924 -12.80 -15.98 13.74
N GLU A 925 -12.33 -16.17 14.98
CA GLU A 925 -11.91 -15.06 15.83
C GLU A 925 -10.65 -14.39 15.28
N VAL A 926 -10.77 -13.12 14.85
CA VAL A 926 -9.65 -12.33 14.32
C VAL A 926 -9.08 -11.32 15.32
N TYR A 927 -9.81 -11.09 16.42
CA TYR A 927 -9.35 -10.25 17.51
C TYR A 927 -9.85 -10.78 18.85
N ASN A 928 -8.90 -11.22 19.66
CA ASN A 928 -9.10 -11.55 21.06
C ASN A 928 -8.33 -10.53 21.91
N ALA A 929 -9.02 -9.86 22.83
CA ALA A 929 -8.42 -8.80 23.64
C ALA A 929 -7.49 -9.34 24.74
N ARG A 930 -7.64 -10.58 25.19
CA ARG A 930 -6.82 -11.18 26.25
C ARG A 930 -5.41 -11.59 25.78
N LEU A 931 -5.21 -11.78 24.48
CA LEU A 931 -3.91 -12.21 23.95
C LEU A 931 -2.76 -11.26 24.33
N LEU A 932 -1.65 -11.86 24.76
CA LEU A 932 -0.44 -11.14 25.16
C LEU A 932 0.33 -10.58 23.95
N PHE A 933 0.30 -11.29 22.83
CA PHE A 933 1.04 -10.93 21.62
C PHE A 933 0.09 -10.60 20.46
N GLU A 934 0.05 -9.33 20.06
CA GLU A 934 -0.79 -8.84 18.95
C GLU A 934 -0.51 -9.57 17.61
N ALA A 935 0.69 -10.14 17.45
CA ALA A 935 1.06 -10.91 16.27
C ALA A 935 0.14 -12.11 15.99
N TYR A 936 -0.55 -12.65 17.01
CA TYR A 936 -1.52 -13.73 16.84
C TYR A 936 -2.83 -13.23 16.24
N ASN A 937 -3.35 -12.08 16.69
CA ASN A 937 -4.51 -11.40 16.08
C ASN A 937 -4.21 -11.03 14.62
N GLU A 938 -3.01 -10.53 14.34
CA GLU A 938 -2.59 -10.27 12.95
C GLU A 938 -2.55 -11.56 12.11
N GLU A 939 -2.05 -12.67 12.66
CA GLU A 939 -2.01 -13.96 11.96
C GLU A 939 -3.43 -14.46 11.65
N ALA A 940 -4.34 -14.34 12.62
CA ALA A 940 -5.76 -14.67 12.49
C ALA A 940 -6.47 -13.86 11.41
N LEU A 941 -6.35 -12.53 11.47
CA LEU A 941 -6.93 -11.62 10.48
C LEU A 941 -6.45 -11.94 9.05
N ARG A 942 -5.15 -12.22 8.88
CA ARG A 942 -4.60 -12.58 7.57
C ARG A 942 -5.15 -13.91 7.07
N PHE A 943 -5.27 -14.90 7.95
CA PHE A 943 -5.81 -16.21 7.59
C PHE A 943 -7.29 -16.12 7.21
N ALA A 944 -8.10 -15.41 8.00
CA ALA A 944 -9.51 -15.19 7.70
C ALA A 944 -9.72 -14.48 6.36
N ARG A 945 -8.96 -13.41 6.08
CA ARG A 945 -9.00 -12.72 4.78
C ARG A 945 -8.63 -13.62 3.61
N LYS A 946 -7.64 -14.51 3.80
CA LYS A 946 -7.17 -15.43 2.76
C LYS A 946 -8.26 -16.39 2.28
N TYR A 947 -9.00 -16.98 3.20
CA TYR A 947 -10.08 -17.93 2.87
C TYR A 947 -11.47 -17.27 2.81
N ASN A 948 -11.55 -15.95 2.99
CA ASN A 948 -12.79 -15.17 3.07
C ASN A 948 -13.74 -15.69 4.17
N LEU A 949 -13.19 -15.98 5.34
CA LEU A 949 -13.96 -16.47 6.49
C LEU A 949 -14.75 -15.33 7.14
N THR A 950 -15.90 -15.66 7.74
CA THR A 950 -16.66 -14.74 8.59
C THR A 950 -15.84 -14.43 9.83
N MET A 951 -15.66 -13.16 10.15
CA MET A 951 -14.76 -12.71 11.21
C MET A 951 -15.51 -12.43 12.51
N GLY A 952 -15.02 -12.99 13.61
CA GLY A 952 -15.49 -12.73 14.98
C GLY A 952 -14.46 -11.94 15.80
N ALA A 953 -14.91 -11.35 16.90
CA ALA A 953 -14.03 -10.75 17.90
C ALA A 953 -14.69 -10.81 19.28
N GLY A 954 -13.87 -10.90 20.32
CA GLY A 954 -14.35 -10.89 21.69
C GLY A 954 -13.28 -10.48 22.69
N SER A 955 -13.72 -10.20 23.92
CA SER A 955 -12.84 -9.77 24.99
C SER A 955 -12.08 -10.91 25.66
N ASP A 956 -12.64 -12.12 25.64
CA ASP A 956 -12.21 -13.26 26.45
C ASP A 956 -12.11 -12.83 27.94
N ALA A 957 -13.13 -12.10 28.39
CA ALA A 957 -13.14 -11.46 29.70
C ALA A 957 -13.30 -12.49 30.81
N HIS A 958 -12.33 -12.47 31.74
CA HIS A 958 -12.35 -13.24 32.99
C HIS A 958 -12.43 -12.35 34.25
N VAL A 959 -12.35 -11.03 34.04
CA VAL A 959 -12.56 -9.99 35.05
C VAL A 959 -13.46 -8.90 34.45
N LEU A 960 -14.27 -8.23 35.28
CA LEU A 960 -15.25 -7.23 34.83
C LEU A 960 -14.64 -6.18 33.90
N GLN A 961 -13.46 -5.66 34.23
CA GLN A 961 -12.78 -4.62 33.43
C GLN A 961 -12.36 -5.08 32.03
N GLY A 962 -12.46 -6.38 31.74
CA GLY A 962 -12.20 -6.94 30.41
C GLY A 962 -13.40 -6.87 29.47
N VAL A 963 -14.63 -6.83 30.00
CA VAL A 963 -15.86 -6.89 29.21
C VAL A 963 -15.90 -5.73 28.21
N GLY A 964 -16.18 -6.03 26.93
CA GLY A 964 -16.25 -5.02 25.87
C GLY A 964 -14.90 -4.48 25.38
N THR A 965 -13.75 -4.95 25.91
CA THR A 965 -12.43 -4.51 25.44
C THR A 965 -12.09 -5.01 24.03
N GLY A 966 -12.65 -6.16 23.64
CA GLY A 966 -12.74 -6.63 22.26
C GLY A 966 -14.20 -6.84 21.90
N ALA A 967 -14.68 -6.16 20.86
CA ALA A 967 -16.08 -6.20 20.48
C ALA A 967 -16.24 -6.07 18.96
N LEU A 968 -17.46 -6.24 18.48
CA LEU A 968 -17.90 -6.04 17.12
C LEU A 968 -18.97 -4.97 17.07
N ARG A 969 -18.87 -4.04 16.12
CA ARG A 969 -19.99 -3.21 15.72
C ARG A 969 -20.71 -3.91 14.57
N MET A 970 -21.97 -4.30 14.77
CA MET A 970 -22.74 -5.04 13.77
C MET A 970 -24.19 -4.58 13.75
N ARG A 971 -24.94 -4.97 12.71
CA ARG A 971 -26.38 -4.68 12.63
C ARG A 971 -27.13 -5.49 13.69
N GLU A 972 -28.16 -4.89 14.27
CA GLU A 972 -29.09 -5.58 15.16
C GLU A 972 -29.66 -6.84 14.47
N PHE A 973 -29.73 -7.93 15.22
CA PHE A 973 -30.19 -9.24 14.79
C PHE A 973 -31.10 -9.85 15.86
N HIS A 974 -32.03 -10.70 15.44
CA HIS A 974 -32.99 -11.37 16.33
C HIS A 974 -32.80 -12.88 16.42
N ASP A 975 -32.10 -13.47 15.45
CA ASP A 975 -31.85 -14.91 15.38
C ASP A 975 -30.45 -15.23 14.86
N ARG A 976 -30.13 -16.53 14.84
CA ARG A 976 -28.86 -17.09 14.38
C ARG A 976 -28.50 -16.70 12.95
N ASP A 977 -29.48 -16.69 12.04
CA ASP A 977 -29.24 -16.46 10.62
C ASP A 977 -29.03 -14.96 10.34
N GLU A 978 -29.80 -14.10 11.00
CA GLU A 978 -29.57 -12.66 11.03
C GLU A 978 -28.21 -12.32 11.66
N PHE A 979 -27.81 -13.01 12.73
CA PHE A 979 -26.49 -12.86 13.34
C PHE A 979 -25.35 -13.14 12.34
N LEU A 980 -25.39 -14.30 11.67
CA LEU A 980 -24.39 -14.65 10.65
C LEU A 980 -24.40 -13.69 9.46
N ALA A 981 -25.56 -13.18 9.06
CA ALA A 981 -25.67 -12.17 8.01
C ALA A 981 -25.01 -10.85 8.45
N SER A 982 -25.33 -10.39 9.66
CA SER A 982 -24.81 -9.15 10.26
C SER A 982 -23.29 -9.17 10.44
N LEU A 983 -22.72 -10.32 10.82
CA LEU A 983 -21.27 -10.52 10.97
C LEU A 983 -20.48 -10.26 9.68
N ARG A 984 -21.08 -10.43 8.50
CA ARG A 984 -20.38 -10.25 7.21
C ARG A 984 -19.94 -8.81 6.96
N SER A 985 -20.61 -7.85 7.60
CA SER A 985 -20.31 -6.41 7.55
C SER A 985 -19.85 -5.85 8.89
N ALA A 986 -19.64 -6.71 9.89
CA ALA A 986 -19.25 -6.28 11.23
C ALA A 986 -17.84 -5.65 11.25
N GLN A 987 -17.67 -4.66 12.11
CA GLN A 987 -16.40 -3.96 12.32
C GLN A 987 -15.82 -4.35 13.67
N VAL A 988 -14.56 -4.78 13.71
CA VAL A 988 -13.85 -5.05 14.96
C VAL A 988 -13.58 -3.75 15.69
N LEU A 989 -14.10 -3.64 16.91
CA LEU A 989 -13.82 -2.55 17.84
C LEU A 989 -12.77 -3.00 18.85
N ARG A 990 -11.75 -2.16 19.01
CA ARG A 990 -10.67 -2.35 19.98
C ARG A 990 -10.74 -1.23 20.99
N ARG A 991 -11.16 -1.51 22.23
CA ARG A 991 -11.13 -0.50 23.30
C ARG A 991 -9.78 -0.57 24.02
N PRO A 992 -9.19 0.58 24.42
CA PRO A 992 -7.90 0.60 25.10
C PRO A 992 -7.95 -0.18 26.43
N LYS A 993 -6.95 -1.02 26.64
CA LYS A 993 -6.76 -1.77 27.90
C LYS A 993 -6.41 -0.79 29.02
N SER A 994 -7.22 -0.72 30.06
CA SER A 994 -6.89 0.13 31.22
C SER A 994 -5.68 -0.44 31.99
N LEU A 995 -4.90 0.41 32.66
CA LEU A 995 -3.85 -0.04 33.59
C LEU A 995 -4.42 -0.93 34.69
N LEU A 996 -5.67 -0.66 35.10
CA LEU A 996 -6.43 -1.45 36.06
C LEU A 996 -6.71 -2.87 35.53
N TYR A 997 -7.05 -3.01 34.24
CA TYR A 997 -7.23 -4.30 33.56
C TYR A 997 -5.93 -5.12 33.53
N LEU A 998 -4.80 -4.48 33.19
CA LEU A 998 -3.49 -5.15 33.21
C LEU A 998 -3.03 -5.55 34.63
N GLN A 999 -3.36 -4.75 35.64
CA GLN A 999 -3.08 -5.06 37.05
C GLN A 999 -4.00 -6.15 37.61
N SER A 1000 -5.29 -6.16 37.25
CA SER A 1000 -6.25 -7.18 37.67
C SER A 1000 -5.95 -8.54 37.04
N LEU A 1001 -5.47 -8.61 35.79
CA LEU A 1001 -4.93 -9.85 35.20
C LEU A 1001 -3.74 -10.40 36.01
N LYS A 1002 -2.83 -9.53 36.47
CA LYS A 1002 -1.72 -9.93 37.36
C LYS A 1002 -2.23 -10.40 38.73
N TRP A 1003 -3.21 -9.72 39.30
CA TRP A 1003 -3.79 -10.10 40.60
C TRP A 1003 -4.58 -11.40 40.53
N ALA A 1004 -5.36 -11.63 39.47
CA ALA A 1004 -6.04 -12.91 39.25
C ALA A 1004 -5.03 -14.07 39.08
N ALA A 1005 -3.93 -13.84 38.36
CA ALA A 1005 -2.84 -14.80 38.25
C ALA A 1005 -2.13 -15.06 39.60
N GLN A 1006 -1.89 -14.01 40.41
CA GLN A 1006 -1.21 -14.10 41.71
C GLN A 1006 -2.10 -14.65 42.84
N ALA A 1007 -3.40 -14.37 42.83
CA ALA A 1007 -4.36 -14.96 43.76
C ALA A 1007 -4.44 -16.47 43.56
N LYS A 1008 -4.27 -16.94 42.31
CA LYS A 1008 -4.24 -18.38 41.95
C LYS A 1008 -2.97 -19.10 42.45
N GLU A 1009 -1.84 -18.40 42.62
CA GLU A 1009 -0.63 -18.95 43.26
C GLU A 1009 -0.75 -19.08 44.78
N ARG A 1010 -1.67 -18.34 45.42
CA ARG A 1010 -1.88 -18.39 46.88
C ARG A 1010 -2.98 -19.36 47.33
N VAL A 1011 -3.76 -19.90 46.39
CA VAL A 1011 -4.88 -20.84 46.66
C VAL A 1011 -4.56 -22.25 46.13
N ARG A 1012 -3.30 -22.52 45.72
CA ARG A 1012 -2.82 -23.86 45.36
C ARG A 1012 -2.03 -24.53 46.47
#